data_AF-A0A954Y5S8-F1
#
_entry.id   AF-A0A954Y5S8-F1
#
_cell.length_a   1.000
_cell.length_b   1.000
_cell.length_c   1.000
_cell.angle_alpha   90.00
_cell.angle_beta   90.00
_cell.angle_gamma   90.00
#
_symmetry.space_group_name_H-M   'P 1'
#
loop_
_entity.id
_entity.type
_entity.pdbx_description
1 polymer ?
#
loop_
_entity_poly.entity_id
_entity_poly.type
_entity_poly.pdbx_seq_one_letter_code
_entity_poly.pdbx_strand_id
1 'polypeptide(L)'
;KHSFRLVFKDEYGPTELNFPLYGAEGVDQFNTVVLKATANDGYSWRPAQPSDGPSTLQYARDQFGHSLQQDMGHASPHDVYAHLYINGMYWGLYSVQERPDADFAASYLGVNPDNWDAIHDDEANSGDFAAWNATLQKTSQAGFSLQDYMQLQGLNNDGSPNPAVAPLLDVQNYIDYLIVNVWGGNDDWPHNNFWVGRDRSPDTTEGFQFFLWDFDGVMGNSRGWSPLDTLTFDQGFIGSNGELNVGEFHYNLQFNPEYRLAFADRVHKWFFNDGILTPNSLVARYQELADQAEMSMVAESARWGDMNSPTPTPLTPAEWAVERDWLLETYLPQRSGIVMDEMRLYGLYPNTDAPVFSQHGGLVPSGFDLSMSASAGTIYYTLDGSDPRLVGGAISPTALVYTGQPIEITDHTSVNARALRFGEWSALNAADFSLSQPGDVGRLRVSELQYHPADFEGVLDDEDLEYIELINTDSAAISLDDVKIAGFANTPYTFDNGLVLQPGERIVVARNVAVFQSIYGTEIKLAPTGYSDRNLSNGGETVTLLGPAGQVIQNFTYSDDAPWPTAADGSGRSLEVLDPLGDASDPANWRASLLPFGSPGIEGTPTPGDYDGNGAVEQADYLIWSSTYGSTTDLRADGNHDNVVNAADYTIWRDNLGASAPIAASVARSSNLVGESAAAESSGEAVGLADSVQPLTLADVSPAPSSSATTKVASRGHSPRDRAAHHTNDNRLLLLLAIDNSLRTTRSHEPLPAGPQQPSPAWEEAFAGFDVERLLDQPGNGRNEAGLLRTSRSFS
;
A
#
# COMPACT_ATOMS: atom_id res chain seq x y z
N LYS A 1 19.70 -2.15 21.71
CA LYS A 1 19.65 -2.92 20.44
C LYS A 1 20.87 -2.55 19.58
N HIS A 2 21.28 -3.38 18.61
CA HIS A 2 22.39 -3.08 17.69
C HIS A 2 22.06 -3.57 16.28
N SER A 3 22.38 -2.80 15.24
CA SER A 3 22.36 -3.29 13.85
C SER A 3 23.49 -4.29 13.60
N PHE A 4 23.31 -5.19 12.65
CA PHE A 4 24.34 -6.16 12.23
C PHE A 4 24.52 -6.13 10.70
N ARG A 5 25.67 -6.59 10.21
CA ARG A 5 25.87 -6.91 8.79
C ARG A 5 26.29 -8.36 8.67
N LEU A 6 25.48 -9.16 7.98
CA LEU A 6 25.83 -10.52 7.60
C LEU A 6 26.68 -10.44 6.33
N VAL A 7 27.78 -11.19 6.29
CA VAL A 7 28.68 -11.27 5.13
C VAL A 7 29.02 -12.74 4.93
N PHE A 8 28.65 -13.29 3.79
CA PHE A 8 28.83 -14.71 3.47
C PHE A 8 30.25 -14.94 2.91
N LYS A 9 30.92 -15.99 3.39
CA LYS A 9 32.36 -16.22 3.12
C LYS A 9 32.71 -17.70 3.04
N ASP A 10 33.67 -18.00 2.19
CA ASP A 10 34.24 -19.34 1.97
C ASP A 10 34.80 -19.99 3.24
N GLU A 11 35.36 -19.21 4.17
CA GLU A 11 35.87 -19.69 5.46
C GLU A 11 34.76 -20.20 6.42
N TYR A 12 33.50 -19.80 6.21
CA TYR A 12 32.34 -20.21 7.03
C TYR A 12 31.30 -21.06 6.29
N GLY A 13 31.25 -21.04 4.96
CA GLY A 13 30.26 -21.79 4.18
C GLY A 13 30.20 -21.33 2.71
N PRO A 14 28.99 -21.32 2.11
CA PRO A 14 28.74 -20.61 0.85
C PRO A 14 29.13 -19.13 0.93
N THR A 15 29.50 -18.57 -0.22
CA THR A 15 29.81 -17.14 -0.41
C THR A 15 28.56 -16.28 -0.67
N GLU A 16 27.43 -16.91 -0.95
CA GLU A 16 26.12 -16.28 -1.12
C GLU A 16 25.04 -17.00 -0.29
N LEU A 17 24.04 -16.25 0.16
CA LEU A 17 22.76 -16.74 0.63
C LEU A 17 21.80 -16.85 -0.55
N ASN A 18 21.45 -18.08 -0.93
CA ASN A 18 20.49 -18.35 -2.01
C ASN A 18 19.10 -18.57 -1.41
N PHE A 19 18.31 -17.51 -1.31
CA PHE A 19 16.99 -17.46 -0.68
C PHE A 19 16.19 -16.26 -1.25
N PRO A 20 14.90 -16.40 -1.63
CA PRO A 20 14.08 -15.29 -2.13
C PRO A 20 13.63 -14.38 -0.97
N LEU A 21 14.55 -13.53 -0.51
CA LEU A 21 14.39 -12.71 0.69
C LEU A 21 13.31 -11.64 0.54
N TYR A 22 13.20 -11.06 -0.67
CA TYR A 22 12.31 -9.96 -1.01
C TYR A 22 11.20 -10.41 -2.00
N GLY A 23 10.73 -11.65 -1.82
CA GLY A 23 9.63 -12.20 -2.62
C GLY A 23 10.01 -12.44 -4.09
N ALA A 24 9.20 -11.86 -5.00
CA ALA A 24 9.32 -12.05 -6.45
C ALA A 24 9.94 -10.85 -7.20
N GLU A 25 10.18 -9.74 -6.49
CA GLU A 25 10.58 -8.46 -7.10
C GLU A 25 12.07 -8.15 -6.85
N GLY A 26 12.59 -8.50 -5.67
CA GLY A 26 14.03 -8.52 -5.40
C GLY A 26 14.74 -9.83 -5.84
N VAL A 27 16.06 -9.86 -5.74
CA VAL A 27 16.87 -11.03 -6.14
C VAL A 27 16.81 -12.20 -5.15
N ASP A 28 17.28 -13.38 -5.57
CA ASP A 28 17.33 -14.60 -4.74
C ASP A 28 18.73 -14.95 -4.20
N GLN A 29 19.73 -14.08 -4.38
CA GLN A 29 21.15 -14.35 -4.08
C GLN A 29 21.85 -13.13 -3.46
N PHE A 30 22.43 -13.29 -2.25
CA PHE A 30 23.05 -12.18 -1.50
C PHE A 30 24.43 -12.55 -0.93
N ASN A 31 25.47 -11.77 -1.22
CA ASN A 31 26.79 -11.92 -0.55
C ASN A 31 26.87 -11.17 0.80
N THR A 32 26.00 -10.19 1.00
CA THR A 32 25.93 -9.29 2.16
C THR A 32 24.47 -8.93 2.41
N VAL A 33 24.06 -8.88 3.68
CA VAL A 33 22.72 -8.41 4.10
C VAL A 33 22.85 -7.57 5.37
N VAL A 34 22.16 -6.43 5.43
CA VAL A 34 22.12 -5.57 6.63
C VAL A 34 20.91 -5.95 7.48
N LEU A 35 21.10 -6.13 8.78
CA LEU A 35 20.03 -6.22 9.76
C LEU A 35 19.98 -4.86 10.47
N LYS A 36 19.20 -3.90 9.95
CA LYS A 36 19.06 -2.58 10.56
C LYS A 36 18.14 -2.72 11.78
N ALA A 37 18.62 -2.30 12.94
CA ALA A 37 17.86 -2.29 14.18
C ALA A 37 16.76 -1.20 14.23
N THR A 38 16.55 -0.48 13.10
CA THR A 38 15.76 0.77 12.95
C THR A 38 16.05 1.71 14.11
N ALA A 39 17.34 2.03 14.29
CA ALA A 39 17.87 2.47 15.57
C ALA A 39 17.41 3.88 15.98
N ASN A 40 17.11 4.75 15.01
CA ASN A 40 16.58 6.09 15.26
C ASN A 40 15.04 6.10 15.23
N ASP A 41 14.42 5.13 14.57
CA ASP A 41 12.96 4.95 14.44
C ASP A 41 12.39 3.83 15.33
N GLY A 42 13.10 3.46 16.40
CA GLY A 42 12.71 2.37 17.32
C GLY A 42 13.17 2.59 18.77
N TYR A 43 12.69 1.76 19.71
CA TYR A 43 12.81 1.99 21.17
C TYR A 43 14.26 2.05 21.70
N SER A 44 15.25 1.62 20.92
CA SER A 44 16.66 1.81 21.23
C SER A 44 17.20 3.22 21.00
N TRP A 45 16.40 4.12 20.42
CA TRP A 45 16.80 5.51 20.15
C TRP A 45 16.98 6.33 21.42
N ARG A 46 17.56 7.53 21.28
CA ARG A 46 17.75 8.50 22.36
C ARG A 46 16.43 8.75 23.13
N PRO A 47 16.48 8.98 24.46
CA PRO A 47 15.28 9.32 25.22
C PRO A 47 14.53 10.52 24.62
N ALA A 48 13.21 10.38 24.49
CA ALA A 48 12.34 11.42 23.94
C ALA A 48 12.53 12.74 24.70
N GLN A 49 12.88 13.81 23.98
CA GLN A 49 13.06 15.14 24.54
C GLN A 49 11.73 15.88 24.59
N PRO A 50 11.58 16.90 25.46
CA PRO A 50 10.38 17.75 25.49
C PRO A 50 10.06 18.49 24.18
N SER A 51 11.01 18.55 23.24
CA SER A 51 10.85 19.07 21.87
C SER A 51 10.31 18.06 20.87
N ASP A 52 10.42 16.76 21.15
CA ASP A 52 10.14 15.71 20.18
C ASP A 52 8.64 15.36 20.14
N GLY A 53 7.94 15.53 21.27
CA GLY A 53 6.49 15.31 21.42
C GLY A 53 6.17 14.02 22.20
N PRO A 54 5.14 13.24 21.80
CA PRO A 54 4.97 11.85 22.25
C PRO A 54 6.10 10.96 21.68
N SER A 55 6.03 9.64 21.90
CA SER A 55 6.99 8.71 21.28
C SER A 55 6.78 8.68 19.75
N THR A 56 7.78 9.12 18.99
CA THR A 56 7.72 9.34 17.53
C THR A 56 8.17 8.15 16.68
N LEU A 57 8.27 6.96 17.27
CA LEU A 57 9.00 5.80 16.71
C LEU A 57 8.06 4.89 15.92
N GLN A 58 8.48 4.39 14.75
CA GLN A 58 7.62 3.62 13.84
C GLN A 58 8.18 2.31 13.30
N TYR A 59 9.51 2.12 13.22
CA TYR A 59 10.19 0.99 12.56
C TYR A 59 9.95 0.88 11.04
N ALA A 60 9.38 1.90 10.38
CA ALA A 60 8.86 1.80 9.01
C ALA A 60 9.39 2.87 8.04
N ARG A 61 10.03 3.94 8.55
CA ARG A 61 10.38 5.11 7.73
C ARG A 61 11.37 4.79 6.59
N ASP A 62 12.45 4.03 6.84
CA ASP A 62 13.39 3.59 5.79
C ASP A 62 12.68 2.87 4.64
N GLN A 63 11.94 1.80 4.98
CA GLN A 63 11.25 0.93 4.03
C GLN A 63 10.23 1.72 3.18
N PHE A 64 9.52 2.66 3.79
CA PHE A 64 8.60 3.55 3.08
C PHE A 64 9.32 4.49 2.10
N GLY A 65 10.49 5.02 2.49
CA GLY A 65 11.34 5.80 1.59
C GLY A 65 11.82 4.98 0.39
N HIS A 66 12.36 3.79 0.65
CA HIS A 66 12.84 2.90 -0.41
C HIS A 66 11.70 2.46 -1.35
N SER A 67 10.53 2.09 -0.82
CA SER A 67 9.38 1.70 -1.65
C SER A 67 8.93 2.86 -2.55
N LEU A 68 8.86 4.09 -2.04
CA LEU A 68 8.56 5.26 -2.87
C LEU A 68 9.57 5.46 -4.01
N GLN A 69 10.86 5.18 -3.80
CA GLN A 69 11.86 5.26 -4.88
C GLN A 69 11.71 4.11 -5.90
N GLN A 70 11.34 2.91 -5.47
CA GLN A 70 11.01 1.77 -6.34
C GLN A 70 9.77 2.06 -7.20
N ASP A 71 8.68 2.53 -6.57
CA ASP A 71 7.46 2.99 -7.24
C ASP A 71 7.70 4.11 -8.27
N MET A 72 8.72 4.95 -8.05
CA MET A 72 9.11 5.98 -9.01
C MET A 72 9.79 5.42 -10.28
N GLY A 73 10.15 4.14 -10.26
CA GLY A 73 10.80 3.42 -11.36
C GLY A 73 12.32 3.32 -11.26
N HIS A 74 12.89 3.50 -10.05
CA HIS A 74 14.34 3.45 -9.81
C HIS A 74 14.72 2.24 -8.97
N ALA A 75 15.95 1.76 -9.12
CA ALA A 75 16.52 0.87 -8.11
C ALA A 75 16.65 1.61 -6.77
N SER A 76 16.30 0.93 -5.68
CA SER A 76 16.49 1.34 -4.27
C SER A 76 16.67 0.04 -3.46
N PRO A 77 17.23 0.06 -2.23
CA PRO A 77 17.30 -1.13 -1.39
C PRO A 77 15.92 -1.78 -1.21
N HIS A 78 15.87 -3.11 -1.19
CA HIS A 78 14.67 -3.82 -0.70
C HIS A 78 14.77 -4.04 0.82
N ASP A 79 13.60 -4.01 1.46
CA ASP A 79 13.40 -4.17 2.90
C ASP A 79 12.46 -5.34 3.17
N VAL A 80 12.66 -6.07 4.27
CA VAL A 80 11.68 -7.01 4.82
C VAL A 80 11.84 -7.13 6.33
N TYR A 81 10.72 -7.26 7.05
CA TYR A 81 10.74 -7.43 8.50
C TYR A 81 11.17 -8.84 8.93
N ALA A 82 12.10 -8.91 9.88
CA ALA A 82 12.56 -10.15 10.49
C ALA A 82 12.58 -10.08 12.02
N HIS A 83 12.29 -11.22 12.66
CA HIS A 83 12.51 -11.39 14.10
C HIS A 83 13.87 -12.05 14.31
N LEU A 84 14.82 -11.29 14.86
CA LEU A 84 16.18 -11.77 15.08
C LEU A 84 16.27 -12.58 16.37
N TYR A 85 16.94 -13.74 16.32
CA TYR A 85 17.30 -14.56 17.47
C TYR A 85 18.80 -14.89 17.44
N ILE A 86 19.50 -14.64 18.54
CA ILE A 86 20.94 -14.94 18.68
C ILE A 86 21.12 -15.91 19.84
N ASN A 87 21.71 -17.08 19.57
CA ASN A 87 21.86 -18.20 20.51
C ASN A 87 20.54 -18.59 21.21
N GLY A 88 19.41 -18.54 20.49
CA GLY A 88 18.07 -18.83 21.00
C GLY A 88 17.42 -17.70 21.82
N MET A 89 18.13 -16.60 22.12
CA MET A 89 17.52 -15.41 22.70
C MET A 89 16.92 -14.55 21.59
N TYR A 90 15.64 -14.20 21.69
CA TYR A 90 15.05 -13.13 20.88
C TYR A 90 15.87 -11.86 21.01
N TRP A 91 15.98 -11.06 19.95
CA TRP A 91 16.75 -9.81 19.90
C TRP A 91 15.93 -8.61 19.44
N GLY A 92 14.79 -8.80 18.80
CA GLY A 92 13.87 -7.75 18.39
C GLY A 92 13.36 -7.92 16.95
N LEU A 93 12.47 -7.00 16.55
CA LEU A 93 12.14 -6.71 15.16
C LEU A 93 13.35 -6.03 14.49
N TYR A 94 13.66 -6.39 13.25
CA TYR A 94 14.69 -5.75 12.43
C TYR A 94 14.13 -5.53 11.02
N SER A 95 14.51 -4.44 10.35
CA SER A 95 14.45 -4.44 8.89
C SER A 95 15.69 -5.13 8.34
N VAL A 96 15.49 -5.98 7.35
CA VAL A 96 16.52 -6.70 6.62
C VAL A 96 16.70 -6.00 5.28
N GLN A 97 17.83 -5.29 5.13
CA GLN A 97 18.06 -4.33 4.06
C GLN A 97 19.23 -4.73 3.17
N GLU A 98 19.10 -4.39 1.89
CA GLU A 98 20.20 -4.35 0.95
C GLU A 98 21.10 -3.11 1.19
N ARG A 99 22.17 -2.96 0.41
CA ARG A 99 23.08 -1.81 0.45
C ARG A 99 23.40 -1.41 -0.99
N PRO A 100 23.26 -0.14 -1.42
CA PRO A 100 23.51 0.30 -2.81
C PRO A 100 24.99 0.31 -3.27
N ASP A 101 25.77 -0.68 -2.87
CA ASP A 101 27.14 -0.88 -3.36
C ASP A 101 27.19 -1.70 -4.66
N ALA A 102 28.38 -2.15 -5.05
CA ALA A 102 28.64 -2.70 -6.39
C ALA A 102 27.87 -3.98 -6.70
N ASP A 103 27.56 -4.80 -5.69
CA ASP A 103 26.86 -6.07 -5.88
C ASP A 103 25.33 -5.88 -6.02
N PHE A 104 24.77 -4.88 -5.32
CA PHE A 104 23.41 -4.39 -5.55
C PHE A 104 23.27 -3.81 -6.96
N ALA A 105 24.22 -2.96 -7.39
CA ALA A 105 24.22 -2.40 -8.73
C ALA A 105 24.32 -3.50 -9.81
N ALA A 106 25.15 -4.52 -9.60
CA ALA A 106 25.22 -5.67 -10.51
C ALA A 106 23.88 -6.43 -10.61
N SER A 107 23.17 -6.56 -9.48
CA SER A 107 21.88 -7.25 -9.38
C SER A 107 20.74 -6.50 -10.08
N TYR A 108 20.57 -5.20 -9.83
CA TYR A 108 19.41 -4.43 -10.28
C TYR A 108 19.65 -3.53 -11.49
N LEU A 109 20.90 -3.12 -11.76
CA LEU A 109 21.28 -2.28 -12.89
C LEU A 109 22.04 -3.06 -13.98
N GLY A 110 22.36 -4.34 -13.73
CA GLY A 110 23.04 -5.22 -14.69
C GLY A 110 24.50 -4.84 -15.01
N VAL A 111 25.10 -3.96 -14.21
CA VAL A 111 26.48 -3.49 -14.40
C VAL A 111 27.51 -4.53 -13.96
N ASN A 112 28.76 -4.37 -14.40
CA ASN A 112 29.88 -5.12 -13.83
C ASN A 112 30.29 -4.50 -12.48
N PRO A 113 30.31 -5.23 -11.35
CA PRO A 113 30.67 -4.66 -10.05
C PRO A 113 32.11 -4.11 -10.03
N ASP A 114 33.05 -4.71 -10.77
CA ASP A 114 34.42 -4.18 -10.94
C ASP A 114 34.43 -2.78 -11.61
N ASN A 115 33.38 -2.41 -12.35
CA ASN A 115 33.27 -1.12 -13.03
C ASN A 115 32.47 -0.06 -12.26
N TRP A 116 31.79 -0.42 -11.16
CA TRP A 116 30.96 0.52 -10.39
C TRP A 116 31.83 1.45 -9.52
N ASP A 117 31.64 2.77 -9.66
CA ASP A 117 31.98 3.75 -8.63
C ASP A 117 30.86 3.76 -7.58
N ALA A 118 31.19 3.77 -6.29
CA ALA A 118 30.21 3.77 -5.19
C ALA A 118 30.68 4.70 -4.05
N ILE A 119 29.82 5.66 -3.69
CA ILE A 119 30.07 6.69 -2.68
C ILE A 119 28.95 6.66 -1.65
N HIS A 120 29.32 6.74 -0.37
CA HIS A 120 28.42 6.85 0.77
C HIS A 120 28.99 7.86 1.77
N ASP A 121 28.20 8.87 2.11
CA ASP A 121 28.63 10.03 2.89
C ASP A 121 29.97 10.62 2.37
N ASP A 122 31.07 10.54 3.13
CA ASP A 122 32.40 11.00 2.74
C ASP A 122 33.36 9.89 2.25
N GLU A 123 32.90 8.64 2.15
CA GLU A 123 33.70 7.48 1.72
C GLU A 123 33.42 7.06 0.27
N ALA A 124 34.48 6.87 -0.52
CA ALA A 124 34.42 6.13 -1.78
C ALA A 124 34.61 4.63 -1.51
N ASN A 125 33.52 3.91 -1.28
CA ASN A 125 33.54 2.45 -1.04
C ASN A 125 34.00 1.66 -2.29
N SER A 126 33.81 2.20 -3.49
CA SER A 126 34.45 1.73 -4.72
C SER A 126 34.82 2.90 -5.63
N GLY A 127 35.97 2.82 -6.29
CA GLY A 127 36.44 3.83 -7.23
C GLY A 127 37.12 5.03 -6.58
N ASP A 128 36.93 6.22 -7.16
CA ASP A 128 37.44 7.48 -6.62
C ASP A 128 36.55 8.68 -7.00
N PHE A 129 36.81 9.82 -6.36
CA PHE A 129 36.01 11.03 -6.54
C PHE A 129 36.29 11.82 -7.83
N ALA A 130 37.12 11.35 -8.77
CA ALA A 130 37.45 12.12 -9.97
C ALA A 130 36.25 12.32 -10.90
N ALA A 131 35.42 11.27 -11.08
CA ALA A 131 34.19 11.37 -11.85
C ALA A 131 33.18 12.31 -11.18
N TRP A 132 33.00 12.19 -9.86
CA TRP A 132 32.14 13.05 -9.05
C TRP A 132 32.49 14.54 -9.19
N ASN A 133 33.76 14.88 -8.96
CA ASN A 133 34.26 16.25 -9.07
C ASN A 133 34.13 16.81 -10.49
N ALA A 134 34.34 15.99 -11.52
CA ALA A 134 34.12 16.39 -12.92
C ALA A 134 32.64 16.66 -13.23
N THR A 135 31.73 15.85 -12.68
CA THR A 135 30.28 16.06 -12.85
C THR A 135 29.81 17.31 -12.10
N LEU A 136 30.23 17.55 -10.85
CA LEU A 136 29.94 18.82 -10.15
C LEU A 136 30.51 20.04 -10.89
N GLN A 137 31.69 19.93 -11.51
CA GLN A 137 32.20 21.00 -12.36
C GLN A 137 31.29 21.23 -13.57
N LYS A 138 30.70 20.18 -14.16
CA LYS A 138 29.74 20.28 -15.28
C LYS A 138 28.38 20.81 -14.84
N THR A 139 27.85 20.46 -13.66
CA THR A 139 26.56 21.01 -13.18
C THR A 139 26.63 22.52 -12.99
N SER A 140 27.74 23.06 -12.48
CA SER A 140 27.95 24.52 -12.37
C SER A 140 27.91 25.27 -13.71
N GLN A 141 28.21 24.58 -14.82
CA GLN A 141 28.11 25.12 -16.18
C GLN A 141 26.69 24.93 -16.73
N ALA A 142 26.12 23.73 -16.54
CA ALA A 142 24.75 23.38 -16.92
C ALA A 142 23.71 24.33 -16.32
N GLY A 143 23.90 24.79 -15.08
CA GLY A 143 23.04 25.79 -14.41
C GLY A 143 22.76 27.05 -15.23
N PHE A 144 23.65 27.43 -16.15
CA PHE A 144 23.53 28.63 -16.98
C PHE A 144 23.62 28.36 -18.49
N SER A 145 23.59 27.09 -18.92
CA SER A 145 23.81 26.69 -20.32
C SER A 145 22.96 25.48 -20.71
N LEU A 146 22.08 25.69 -21.71
CA LEU A 146 21.27 24.64 -22.32
C LEU A 146 22.14 23.50 -22.89
N GLN A 147 23.24 23.85 -23.56
CA GLN A 147 24.14 22.87 -24.16
C GLN A 147 24.83 22.02 -23.08
N ASP A 148 25.32 22.65 -22.00
CA ASP A 148 26.01 21.92 -20.95
C ASP A 148 25.05 21.04 -20.11
N TYR A 149 23.79 21.47 -19.95
CA TYR A 149 22.72 20.67 -19.33
C TYR A 149 22.28 19.47 -20.17
N MET A 150 22.15 19.63 -21.49
CA MET A 150 21.87 18.49 -22.37
C MET A 150 23.06 17.52 -22.41
N GLN A 151 24.30 18.04 -22.49
CA GLN A 151 25.50 17.20 -22.43
C GLN A 151 25.69 16.48 -21.09
N LEU A 152 25.22 17.04 -19.97
CA LEU A 152 25.25 16.38 -18.65
C LEU A 152 24.46 15.04 -18.66
N GLN A 153 23.43 14.96 -19.49
CA GLN A 153 22.55 13.79 -19.71
C GLN A 153 22.94 12.97 -20.95
N GLY A 154 24.09 13.25 -21.59
CA GLY A 154 24.49 12.56 -22.83
C GLY A 154 23.62 12.91 -24.05
N LEU A 155 22.97 14.09 -24.08
CA LEU A 155 22.03 14.51 -25.12
C LEU A 155 22.61 15.61 -26.04
N ASN A 156 21.94 15.78 -27.18
CA ASN A 156 22.09 16.92 -28.09
C ASN A 156 21.20 18.10 -27.63
N ASN A 157 21.41 19.29 -28.18
CA ASN A 157 20.65 20.50 -27.83
C ASN A 157 19.14 20.44 -28.18
N ASP A 158 18.68 19.40 -28.89
CA ASP A 158 17.27 19.12 -29.20
C ASP A 158 16.66 18.01 -28.33
N GLY A 159 17.42 17.47 -27.36
CA GLY A 159 17.01 16.37 -26.49
C GLY A 159 17.26 14.97 -27.06
N SER A 160 17.75 14.83 -28.30
CA SER A 160 18.07 13.51 -28.87
C SER A 160 19.37 12.92 -28.26
N PRO A 161 19.49 11.58 -28.11
CA PRO A 161 20.71 10.96 -27.60
C PRO A 161 21.97 11.27 -28.41
N ASN A 162 23.09 11.51 -27.72
CA ASN A 162 24.36 11.90 -28.33
C ASN A 162 25.47 10.87 -28.05
N PRO A 163 25.70 9.89 -28.94
CA PRO A 163 26.70 8.83 -28.73
C PRO A 163 28.17 9.30 -28.78
N ALA A 164 28.42 10.62 -28.85
CA ALA A 164 29.74 11.22 -28.69
C ALA A 164 29.94 11.91 -27.32
N VAL A 165 28.94 11.88 -26.44
CA VAL A 165 28.98 12.46 -25.09
C VAL A 165 28.39 11.45 -24.11
N ALA A 166 29.25 10.85 -23.28
CA ALA A 166 28.78 9.97 -22.21
C ALA A 166 27.96 10.77 -21.17
N PRO A 167 26.85 10.23 -20.66
CA PRO A 167 26.08 10.85 -19.58
C PRO A 167 26.89 10.89 -18.28
N LEU A 168 26.60 11.90 -17.46
CA LEU A 168 27.30 12.20 -16.22
C LEU A 168 26.35 12.26 -15.02
N LEU A 169 25.08 12.58 -15.23
CA LEU A 169 24.01 12.58 -14.21
C LEU A 169 22.74 11.98 -14.82
N ASP A 170 22.14 11.00 -14.16
CA ASP A 170 20.73 10.67 -14.39
C ASP A 170 19.88 11.73 -13.69
N VAL A 171 19.34 12.64 -14.50
CA VAL A 171 18.56 13.79 -13.99
C VAL A 171 17.17 13.36 -13.51
N GLN A 172 16.58 12.26 -14.03
CA GLN A 172 15.26 11.81 -13.58
C GLN A 172 15.37 11.15 -12.20
N ASN A 173 16.33 10.23 -12.04
CA ASN A 173 16.64 9.62 -10.75
C ASN A 173 17.03 10.68 -9.70
N TYR A 174 17.92 11.61 -10.05
CA TYR A 174 18.33 12.66 -9.11
C TYR A 174 17.16 13.56 -8.68
N ILE A 175 16.27 13.95 -9.59
CA ILE A 175 15.08 14.76 -9.24
C ILE A 175 14.11 13.98 -8.35
N ASP A 176 13.83 12.72 -8.66
CA ASP A 176 12.93 11.88 -7.86
C ASP A 176 13.50 11.61 -6.45
N TYR A 177 14.80 11.34 -6.35
CA TYR A 177 15.54 11.22 -5.09
C TYR A 177 15.48 12.50 -4.23
N LEU A 178 15.60 13.69 -4.86
CA LEU A 178 15.37 14.97 -4.18
C LEU A 178 13.91 15.10 -3.71
N ILE A 179 12.95 14.72 -4.57
CA ILE A 179 11.52 14.81 -4.26
C ILE A 179 11.17 13.99 -3.02
N VAL A 180 11.68 12.76 -2.87
CA VAL A 180 11.39 11.94 -1.67
C VAL A 180 12.06 12.51 -0.41
N ASN A 181 13.29 13.04 -0.48
CA ASN A 181 13.95 13.70 0.66
C ASN A 181 13.24 14.98 1.13
N VAL A 182 12.87 15.86 0.18
CA VAL A 182 12.10 17.07 0.47
C VAL A 182 10.69 16.71 0.94
N TRP A 183 10.05 15.71 0.33
CA TRP A 183 8.74 15.23 0.77
C TRP A 183 8.78 14.71 2.20
N GLY A 184 9.77 13.89 2.57
CA GLY A 184 9.93 13.38 3.93
C GLY A 184 10.32 14.45 4.96
N GLY A 185 10.71 15.66 4.52
CA GLY A 185 11.20 16.71 5.40
C GLY A 185 12.51 16.34 6.08
N ASN A 186 13.43 15.70 5.34
CA ASN A 186 14.72 15.24 5.87
C ASN A 186 15.59 16.44 6.28
N ASP A 187 16.17 16.42 7.49
CA ASP A 187 17.01 17.48 8.06
C ASP A 187 18.43 17.00 8.42
N ASP A 188 18.67 15.69 8.40
CA ASP A 188 19.98 15.05 8.56
C ASP A 188 20.54 14.66 7.17
N TRP A 189 20.51 15.63 6.26
CA TRP A 189 20.73 15.54 4.81
C TRP A 189 20.89 17.00 4.30
N PRO A 190 21.38 17.32 3.07
CA PRO A 190 22.01 16.51 2.03
C PRO A 190 23.53 16.31 2.19
N HIS A 191 24.06 16.44 3.40
CA HIS A 191 25.51 16.34 3.69
C HIS A 191 25.95 14.93 4.18
N ASN A 192 24.99 14.02 4.30
CA ASN A 192 25.09 12.64 4.77
C ASN A 192 23.78 11.91 4.38
N ASN A 193 23.67 10.65 4.77
CA ASN A 193 22.48 9.80 4.62
C ASN A 193 22.12 9.62 3.13
N PHE A 194 23.11 9.20 2.34
CA PHE A 194 22.97 8.94 0.91
C PHE A 194 23.87 7.83 0.40
N TRP A 195 23.42 7.14 -0.66
CA TRP A 195 24.31 6.44 -1.59
C TRP A 195 24.28 7.09 -2.96
N VAL A 196 25.43 7.15 -3.62
CA VAL A 196 25.52 7.52 -5.04
C VAL A 196 26.46 6.55 -5.75
N GLY A 197 26.08 6.10 -6.93
CA GLY A 197 26.92 5.21 -7.74
C GLY A 197 26.84 5.50 -9.23
N ARG A 198 27.77 4.92 -10.00
CA ARG A 198 27.91 5.15 -11.44
C ARG A 198 28.72 4.05 -12.12
N ASP A 199 28.30 3.62 -13.31
CA ASP A 199 29.12 2.73 -14.13
C ASP A 199 30.26 3.48 -14.85
N ARG A 200 31.47 2.94 -14.77
CA ARG A 200 32.66 3.41 -15.51
C ARG A 200 32.77 2.80 -16.91
N SER A 201 31.95 1.81 -17.27
CA SER A 201 31.98 1.19 -18.60
C SER A 201 31.88 2.24 -19.71
N PRO A 202 32.68 2.13 -20.80
CA PRO A 202 32.68 3.12 -21.88
C PRO A 202 31.36 3.15 -22.68
N ASP A 203 30.55 2.09 -22.54
CA ASP A 203 29.27 1.89 -23.22
C ASP A 203 28.06 2.21 -22.31
N THR A 204 28.26 2.84 -21.14
CA THR A 204 27.16 3.20 -20.22
C THR A 204 26.16 4.19 -20.86
N THR A 205 24.87 3.95 -20.63
CA THR A 205 23.78 4.89 -20.98
C THR A 205 23.37 5.79 -19.83
N GLU A 206 23.86 5.54 -18.61
CA GLU A 206 23.46 6.28 -17.41
C GLU A 206 24.63 7.03 -16.75
N GLY A 207 24.29 8.10 -16.02
CA GLY A 207 25.22 8.93 -15.26
C GLY A 207 25.41 8.47 -13.81
N PHE A 208 25.68 9.41 -12.90
CA PHE A 208 25.49 9.17 -11.47
C PHE A 208 24.00 8.98 -11.15
N GLN A 209 23.71 7.95 -10.35
CA GLN A 209 22.40 7.62 -9.77
C GLN A 209 22.50 7.62 -8.24
N PHE A 210 21.42 8.03 -7.58
CA PHE A 210 21.30 8.35 -6.17
C PHE A 210 20.24 7.44 -5.54
N PHE A 211 20.56 6.91 -4.37
CA PHE A 211 19.71 5.95 -3.66
C PHE A 211 19.43 6.49 -2.25
N LEU A 212 18.19 6.35 -1.81
CA LEU A 212 17.80 6.68 -0.44
C LEU A 212 18.54 5.79 0.56
N TRP A 213 18.83 6.37 1.73
CA TRP A 213 19.59 5.74 2.80
C TRP A 213 19.37 6.47 4.12
N ASP A 214 19.39 5.74 5.24
CA ASP A 214 19.12 6.25 6.59
C ASP A 214 17.90 7.21 6.65
N PHE A 215 16.84 6.85 5.91
CA PHE A 215 15.63 7.63 5.74
C PHE A 215 14.70 7.45 6.95
N ASP A 216 15.26 7.52 8.16
CA ASP A 216 14.57 7.27 9.42
C ASP A 216 14.46 8.50 10.33
N GLY A 217 15.27 9.54 10.10
CA GLY A 217 15.17 10.88 10.70
C GLY A 217 14.04 11.78 10.15
N VAL A 218 13.18 11.23 9.29
CA VAL A 218 12.17 11.93 8.48
C VAL A 218 10.76 11.90 9.10
N MET A 219 9.78 12.53 8.44
CA MET A 219 8.35 12.43 8.75
C MET A 219 8.06 12.70 10.23
N GLY A 220 8.74 13.67 10.84
CA GLY A 220 8.57 13.98 12.25
C GLY A 220 9.19 13.00 13.25
N ASN A 221 10.13 12.11 12.87
CA ASN A 221 10.87 11.25 13.81
C ASN A 221 11.42 12.04 15.02
N SER A 222 11.68 13.34 14.86
CA SER A 222 11.27 14.26 15.93
C SER A 222 10.63 15.53 15.38
N ARG A 223 9.78 16.17 16.18
CA ARG A 223 9.12 17.43 15.84
C ARG A 223 10.02 18.67 15.96
N GLY A 224 11.26 18.52 16.41
CA GLY A 224 12.23 19.62 16.53
C GLY A 224 13.09 19.90 15.29
N TRP A 225 13.34 18.85 14.48
CA TRP A 225 14.17 18.90 13.26
C TRP A 225 13.39 18.61 11.95
N SER A 226 12.38 17.71 12.00
CA SER A 226 11.60 17.28 10.84
C SER A 226 10.08 17.50 11.05
N PRO A 227 9.60 18.66 11.56
CA PRO A 227 8.16 18.90 11.68
C PRO A 227 7.42 18.84 10.33
N LEU A 228 6.08 18.74 10.40
CA LEU A 228 5.21 18.67 9.22
C LEU A 228 5.42 19.84 8.24
N ASP A 229 5.79 21.02 8.74
CA ASP A 229 6.04 22.25 8.00
C ASP A 229 7.53 22.52 7.68
N THR A 230 8.42 21.51 7.76
CA THR A 230 9.82 21.63 7.30
C THR A 230 9.90 22.06 5.83
N LEU A 231 10.61 23.15 5.56
CA LEU A 231 11.03 23.56 4.22
C LEU A 231 12.47 23.07 4.01
N THR A 232 12.63 21.94 3.33
CA THR A 232 13.96 21.29 3.17
C THR A 232 14.90 22.16 2.33
N PHE A 233 14.41 22.92 1.34
CA PHE A 233 15.26 23.80 0.53
C PHE A 233 15.81 25.04 1.27
N ASP A 234 15.36 25.33 2.50
CA ASP A 234 15.99 26.35 3.37
C ASP A 234 17.34 25.88 3.95
N GLN A 235 17.72 24.60 3.78
CA GLN A 235 18.93 23.97 4.32
C GLN A 235 20.23 24.23 3.51
N GLY A 236 21.35 23.71 4.00
CA GLY A 236 22.67 23.82 3.39
C GLY A 236 22.94 22.85 2.23
N PHE A 237 22.53 23.22 1.01
CA PHE A 237 22.81 22.47 -0.23
C PHE A 237 24.24 22.66 -0.79
N ILE A 238 25.21 22.97 0.08
CA ILE A 238 26.65 23.06 -0.24
C ILE A 238 27.44 22.53 0.95
N GLY A 239 28.45 21.68 0.72
CA GLY A 239 29.30 21.16 1.79
C GLY A 239 30.08 22.26 2.51
N SER A 240 30.15 22.20 3.84
CA SER A 240 31.06 23.06 4.59
C SER A 240 32.47 22.45 4.60
N ASN A 241 33.51 23.29 4.64
CA ASN A 241 34.91 22.87 4.83
C ASN A 241 35.53 21.83 3.86
N GLY A 242 34.78 21.31 2.88
CA GLY A 242 35.17 20.18 2.01
C GLY A 242 34.42 18.87 2.27
N GLU A 243 33.37 18.88 3.11
CA GLU A 243 32.35 17.82 3.22
C GLU A 243 31.69 17.56 1.85
N LEU A 244 31.29 16.32 1.56
CA LEU A 244 30.50 16.00 0.37
C LEU A 244 29.02 16.32 0.60
N ASN A 245 28.31 16.73 -0.44
CA ASN A 245 26.92 17.16 -0.33
C ASN A 245 26.17 16.85 -1.64
N VAL A 246 25.16 15.96 -1.58
CA VAL A 246 24.36 15.59 -2.77
C VAL A 246 23.46 16.73 -3.25
N GLY A 247 23.25 17.76 -2.43
CA GLY A 247 22.51 18.97 -2.77
C GLY A 247 23.27 19.89 -3.74
N GLU A 248 24.59 19.76 -3.90
CA GLU A 248 25.36 20.66 -4.76
C GLU A 248 24.97 20.58 -6.24
N PHE A 249 24.49 19.42 -6.71
CA PHE A 249 23.98 19.28 -8.08
C PHE A 249 22.73 20.16 -8.24
N HIS A 250 21.77 20.09 -7.32
CA HIS A 250 20.60 20.96 -7.27
C HIS A 250 20.97 22.43 -7.12
N TYR A 251 21.86 22.77 -6.17
CA TYR A 251 22.29 24.15 -5.93
C TYR A 251 22.82 24.82 -7.20
N ASN A 252 23.52 24.08 -8.05
CA ASN A 252 24.00 24.54 -9.34
C ASN A 252 22.90 24.49 -10.43
N LEU A 253 22.10 23.43 -10.51
CA LEU A 253 21.13 23.20 -11.58
C LEU A 253 19.83 24.01 -11.46
N GLN A 254 19.44 24.45 -10.26
CA GLN A 254 18.22 25.23 -10.00
C GLN A 254 18.08 26.50 -10.85
N PHE A 255 19.17 27.01 -11.44
CA PHE A 255 19.17 28.18 -12.31
C PHE A 255 18.82 27.87 -13.78
N ASN A 256 18.88 26.60 -14.20
CA ASN A 256 18.62 26.19 -15.58
C ASN A 256 17.09 26.03 -15.83
N PRO A 257 16.51 26.72 -16.83
CA PRO A 257 15.07 26.65 -17.11
C PRO A 257 14.54 25.25 -17.50
N GLU A 258 15.35 24.42 -18.17
CA GLU A 258 14.94 23.06 -18.53
C GLU A 258 15.03 22.12 -17.32
N TYR A 259 16.02 22.28 -16.42
CA TYR A 259 16.06 21.54 -15.15
C TYR A 259 14.84 21.85 -14.28
N ARG A 260 14.50 23.14 -14.13
CA ARG A 260 13.32 23.57 -13.35
C ARG A 260 12.02 23.00 -13.93
N LEU A 261 11.90 22.90 -15.26
CA LEU A 261 10.71 22.32 -15.88
C LEU A 261 10.69 20.79 -15.75
N ALA A 262 11.82 20.11 -15.92
CA ALA A 262 11.93 18.67 -15.65
C ALA A 262 11.57 18.35 -14.20
N PHE A 263 11.96 19.20 -13.25
CA PHE A 263 11.56 19.11 -11.84
C PHE A 263 10.04 19.24 -11.70
N ALA A 264 9.45 20.28 -12.32
CA ALA A 264 8.00 20.50 -12.33
C ALA A 264 7.22 19.31 -12.92
N ASP A 265 7.76 18.66 -13.96
CA ASP A 265 7.16 17.51 -14.62
C ASP A 265 7.17 16.26 -13.73
N ARG A 266 8.27 15.98 -13.00
CA ARG A 266 8.29 14.90 -11.98
C ARG A 266 7.35 15.21 -10.82
N VAL A 267 7.36 16.44 -10.31
CA VAL A 267 6.41 16.89 -9.28
C VAL A 267 4.97 16.73 -9.76
N HIS A 268 4.64 17.06 -11.02
CA HIS A 268 3.28 16.85 -11.53
C HIS A 268 2.90 15.36 -11.59
N LYS A 269 3.79 14.53 -12.14
CA LYS A 269 3.60 13.07 -12.24
C LYS A 269 3.31 12.42 -10.88
N TRP A 270 3.97 12.88 -9.81
CA TRP A 270 3.89 12.23 -8.50
C TRP A 270 2.86 12.84 -7.53
N PHE A 271 2.52 14.13 -7.64
CA PHE A 271 1.64 14.83 -6.67
C PHE A 271 0.18 14.95 -7.13
N PHE A 272 -0.14 14.67 -8.39
CA PHE A 272 -1.47 14.87 -8.97
C PHE A 272 -2.03 13.57 -9.56
N ASN A 273 -3.34 13.58 -9.83
CA ASN A 273 -4.07 12.48 -10.48
C ASN A 273 -3.86 11.16 -9.71
N ASP A 274 -3.31 10.14 -10.36
CA ASP A 274 -3.01 8.82 -9.78
C ASP A 274 -1.57 8.71 -9.21
N GLY A 275 -0.88 9.86 -9.03
CA GLY A 275 0.51 9.94 -8.58
C GLY A 275 0.74 9.42 -7.16
N ILE A 276 1.89 8.77 -6.93
CA ILE A 276 2.15 8.02 -5.69
C ILE A 276 2.28 8.88 -4.42
N LEU A 277 2.57 10.18 -4.58
CA LEU A 277 2.66 11.16 -3.49
C LEU A 277 1.35 11.93 -3.29
N THR A 278 0.24 11.47 -3.87
CA THR A 278 -1.10 11.93 -3.47
C THR A 278 -1.46 11.44 -2.07
N PRO A 279 -2.25 12.20 -1.29
CA PRO A 279 -2.67 11.81 0.07
C PRO A 279 -3.16 10.37 0.21
N ASN A 280 -4.04 9.91 -0.68
CA ASN A 280 -4.64 8.58 -0.56
C ASN A 280 -3.62 7.45 -0.83
N SER A 281 -2.75 7.61 -1.83
CA SER A 281 -1.66 6.66 -2.10
C SER A 281 -0.68 6.59 -0.93
N LEU A 282 -0.29 7.74 -0.38
CA LEU A 282 0.61 7.83 0.77
C LEU A 282 0.04 7.13 2.02
N VAL A 283 -1.23 7.39 2.35
CA VAL A 283 -1.90 6.78 3.51
C VAL A 283 -2.01 5.26 3.33
N ALA A 284 -2.48 4.77 2.17
CA ALA A 284 -2.63 3.35 1.91
C ALA A 284 -1.30 2.58 2.01
N ARG A 285 -0.24 3.11 1.38
CA ARG A 285 1.11 2.49 1.39
C ARG A 285 1.74 2.51 2.78
N TYR A 286 1.50 3.54 3.58
CA TYR A 286 2.04 3.60 4.94
C TYR A 286 1.26 2.68 5.89
N GLN A 287 -0.06 2.53 5.71
CA GLN A 287 -0.89 1.57 6.45
C GLN A 287 -0.37 0.14 6.25
N GLU A 288 -0.14 -0.27 4.99
CA GLU A 288 0.35 -1.62 4.67
C GLU A 288 1.68 -1.97 5.37
N LEU A 289 2.60 -1.02 5.49
CA LEU A 289 3.86 -1.21 6.22
C LEU A 289 3.65 -1.21 7.74
N ALA A 290 2.77 -0.36 8.25
CA ALA A 290 2.45 -0.30 9.67
C ALA A 290 1.78 -1.60 10.16
N ASP A 291 0.90 -2.19 9.37
CA ASP A 291 0.18 -3.43 9.71
C ASP A 291 1.12 -4.64 9.79
N GLN A 292 2.16 -4.67 8.94
CA GLN A 292 3.24 -5.66 9.02
C GLN A 292 4.06 -5.51 10.32
N ALA A 293 4.22 -4.28 10.82
CA ALA A 293 4.98 -3.97 12.03
C ALA A 293 4.17 -4.12 13.34
N GLU A 294 2.87 -3.84 13.34
CA GLU A 294 2.05 -3.68 14.57
C GLU A 294 2.10 -4.91 15.49
N MET A 295 1.84 -6.11 14.97
CA MET A 295 1.86 -7.35 15.78
C MET A 295 3.25 -7.60 16.40
N SER A 296 4.32 -7.16 15.71
CA SER A 296 5.69 -7.27 16.20
C SER A 296 5.97 -6.32 17.38
N MET A 297 5.23 -5.21 17.50
CA MET A 297 5.38 -4.27 18.62
C MET A 297 5.08 -4.91 19.98
N VAL A 298 4.25 -5.95 20.04
CA VAL A 298 3.97 -6.68 21.29
C VAL A 298 5.26 -7.31 21.86
N ALA A 299 6.08 -7.92 21.01
CA ALA A 299 7.34 -8.52 21.41
C ALA A 299 8.46 -7.49 21.56
N GLU A 300 8.47 -6.44 20.72
CA GLU A 300 9.48 -5.39 20.74
C GLU A 300 9.37 -4.49 21.98
N SER A 301 8.16 -4.06 22.36
CA SER A 301 7.89 -3.29 23.59
C SER A 301 8.22 -4.08 24.85
N ALA A 302 7.81 -5.36 24.91
CA ALA A 302 8.11 -6.25 26.02
C ALA A 302 9.61 -6.56 26.21
N ARG A 303 10.46 -6.22 25.22
CA ARG A 303 11.92 -6.41 25.28
C ARG A 303 12.72 -5.12 25.43
N TRP A 304 12.27 -4.04 24.78
CA TRP A 304 13.05 -2.80 24.62
C TRP A 304 12.29 -1.52 24.97
N GLY A 305 10.99 -1.58 25.28
CA GLY A 305 10.15 -0.40 25.54
C GLY A 305 10.59 0.43 26.75
N ASP A 306 11.39 -0.13 27.67
CA ASP A 306 12.00 0.57 28.80
C ASP A 306 13.42 1.11 28.51
N MET A 307 14.05 0.72 27.39
CA MET A 307 15.48 0.91 27.15
C MET A 307 15.94 2.37 27.22
N ASN A 308 15.09 3.30 26.80
CA ASN A 308 15.32 4.75 26.87
C ASN A 308 14.06 5.54 27.33
N SER A 309 13.11 4.89 28.02
CA SER A 309 11.91 5.59 28.50
C SER A 309 12.30 6.67 29.52
N PRO A 310 11.82 7.93 29.39
CA PRO A 310 12.04 8.98 30.39
C PRO A 310 11.21 8.77 31.68
N THR A 311 10.41 7.70 31.74
CA THR A 311 9.56 7.34 32.88
C THR A 311 9.84 5.88 33.31
N PRO A 312 9.47 5.45 34.53
CA PRO A 312 9.55 4.03 34.91
C PRO A 312 8.51 3.12 34.21
N THR A 313 7.71 3.67 33.27
CA THR A 313 6.79 2.90 32.44
C THR A 313 7.44 2.59 31.09
N PRO A 314 7.49 1.32 30.63
CA PRO A 314 7.89 0.99 29.27
C PRO A 314 6.90 1.56 28.26
N LEU A 315 7.38 1.97 27.08
CA LEU A 315 6.54 2.22 25.91
C LEU A 315 5.87 0.91 25.47
N THR A 316 4.60 0.95 25.10
CA THR A 316 3.79 -0.19 24.68
C THR A 316 3.34 -0.04 23.22
N PRO A 317 2.65 -1.03 22.61
CA PRO A 317 2.07 -0.87 21.28
C PRO A 317 1.07 0.29 21.19
N ALA A 318 0.43 0.68 22.29
CA ALA A 318 -0.50 1.82 22.29
C ALA A 318 0.23 3.17 22.09
N GLU A 319 1.42 3.36 22.66
CA GLU A 319 2.23 4.56 22.40
C GLU A 319 2.85 4.57 20.99
N TRP A 320 3.01 3.41 20.34
CA TRP A 320 3.42 3.32 18.92
C TRP A 320 2.24 3.63 17.98
N ALA A 321 1.04 3.13 18.29
CA ALA A 321 -0.18 3.40 17.51
C ALA A 321 -0.49 4.90 17.43
N VAL A 322 -0.32 5.65 18.53
CA VAL A 322 -0.52 7.12 18.55
C VAL A 322 0.36 7.86 17.52
N GLU A 323 1.56 7.36 17.21
CA GLU A 323 2.41 7.92 16.16
C GLU A 323 1.98 7.47 14.75
N ARG A 324 1.60 6.20 14.58
CA ARG A 324 1.05 5.66 13.33
C ARG A 324 -0.19 6.48 12.92
N ASP A 325 -1.12 6.63 13.84
CA ASP A 325 -2.39 7.33 13.65
C ASP A 325 -2.12 8.82 13.34
N TRP A 326 -1.14 9.45 13.98
CA TRP A 326 -0.71 10.81 13.61
C TRP A 326 -0.13 10.90 12.20
N LEU A 327 0.63 9.91 11.74
CA LEU A 327 1.15 9.90 10.37
C LEU A 327 0.01 9.75 9.35
N LEU A 328 -0.89 8.79 9.57
CA LEU A 328 -2.05 8.50 8.70
C LEU A 328 -3.07 9.64 8.67
N GLU A 329 -3.45 10.18 9.83
CA GLU A 329 -4.49 11.21 9.94
C GLU A 329 -3.97 12.65 9.77
N THR A 330 -2.71 12.92 10.12
CA THR A 330 -2.16 14.29 10.16
C THR A 330 -1.04 14.55 9.17
N TYR A 331 0.01 13.71 9.10
CA TYR A 331 1.19 14.00 8.28
C TYR A 331 0.95 13.77 6.80
N LEU A 332 0.64 12.53 6.42
CA LEU A 332 0.49 12.08 5.03
C LEU A 332 -0.61 12.86 4.28
N PRO A 333 -1.77 13.21 4.88
CA PRO A 333 -2.80 13.99 4.20
C PRO A 333 -2.41 15.44 3.89
N GLN A 334 -1.42 16.00 4.59
CA GLN A 334 -1.06 17.43 4.49
C GLN A 334 0.30 17.67 3.80
N ARG A 335 1.28 16.78 3.97
CA ARG A 335 2.67 17.04 3.60
C ARG A 335 2.85 17.39 2.12
N SER A 336 2.18 16.68 1.21
CA SER A 336 2.28 16.94 -0.23
C SER A 336 1.76 18.33 -0.64
N GLY A 337 0.81 18.90 0.12
CA GLY A 337 0.35 20.28 -0.09
C GLY A 337 1.39 21.31 0.34
N ILE A 338 2.00 21.11 1.51
CA ILE A 338 3.08 21.97 2.03
C ILE A 338 4.27 21.99 1.07
N VAL A 339 4.67 20.80 0.59
CA VAL A 339 5.78 20.63 -0.36
C VAL A 339 5.43 21.24 -1.72
N MET A 340 4.16 21.19 -2.17
CA MET A 340 3.73 21.89 -3.40
C MET A 340 3.91 23.42 -3.29
N ASP A 341 3.60 24.01 -2.14
CA ASP A 341 3.84 25.44 -1.90
C ASP A 341 5.35 25.76 -1.83
N GLU A 342 6.17 24.88 -1.25
CA GLU A 342 7.64 25.00 -1.27
C GLU A 342 8.20 24.94 -2.70
N MET A 343 7.75 23.97 -3.50
CA MET A 343 8.14 23.83 -4.92
C MET A 343 7.77 25.08 -5.73
N ARG A 344 6.67 25.77 -5.40
CA ARG A 344 6.31 27.05 -6.03
C ARG A 344 7.11 28.25 -5.48
N LEU A 345 7.45 28.25 -4.18
CA LEU A 345 8.28 29.28 -3.53
C LEU A 345 9.70 29.31 -4.13
N TYR A 346 10.32 28.13 -4.27
CA TYR A 346 11.60 27.96 -4.97
C TYR A 346 11.43 27.94 -6.50
N GLY A 347 10.19 27.87 -6.99
CA GLY A 347 9.78 27.91 -8.40
C GLY A 347 10.26 26.71 -9.24
N LEU A 348 10.47 25.58 -8.57
CA LEU A 348 10.66 24.24 -9.15
C LEU A 348 9.33 23.67 -9.67
N TYR A 349 8.20 24.31 -9.34
CA TYR A 349 6.91 24.18 -10.02
C TYR A 349 6.44 25.57 -10.51
N PRO A 350 5.92 25.70 -11.75
CA PRO A 350 5.53 27.00 -12.33
C PRO A 350 4.27 27.60 -11.70
N ASN A 351 4.03 28.89 -11.97
CA ASN A 351 2.82 29.60 -11.53
C ASN A 351 1.60 29.30 -12.43
N THR A 352 1.83 28.76 -13.62
CA THR A 352 0.81 28.32 -14.56
C THR A 352 0.57 26.83 -14.36
N ASP A 353 -0.64 26.48 -13.92
CA ASP A 353 -1.02 25.10 -13.63
C ASP A 353 -1.09 24.26 -14.91
N ALA A 354 -0.89 22.94 -14.77
CA ALA A 354 -1.05 22.00 -15.87
C ALA A 354 -2.52 21.89 -16.32
N PRO A 355 -2.79 21.51 -17.59
CA PRO A 355 -4.14 21.22 -18.04
C PRO A 355 -4.74 20.04 -17.27
N VAL A 356 -6.00 20.13 -16.85
CA VAL A 356 -6.75 19.04 -16.22
C VAL A 356 -7.62 18.36 -17.27
N PHE A 357 -7.54 17.03 -17.33
CA PHE A 357 -8.34 16.18 -18.22
C PHE A 357 -9.70 15.84 -17.56
N SER A 358 -10.72 15.60 -18.38
CA SER A 358 -12.05 15.13 -17.91
C SER A 358 -12.04 13.70 -17.35
N GLN A 359 -11.06 12.90 -17.80
CA GLN A 359 -10.63 11.64 -17.19
C GLN A 359 -9.10 11.56 -17.39
N HIS A 360 -8.34 11.11 -16.40
CA HIS A 360 -6.89 10.96 -16.50
C HIS A 360 -6.52 9.57 -17.01
N GLY A 361 -6.58 9.37 -18.33
CA GLY A 361 -6.19 8.10 -18.97
C GLY A 361 -7.06 6.91 -18.57
N GLY A 362 -6.45 5.72 -18.60
CA GLY A 362 -7.11 4.46 -18.26
C GLY A 362 -7.97 3.91 -19.39
N LEU A 363 -8.97 3.09 -19.05
CA LEU A 363 -9.91 2.51 -20.01
C LEU A 363 -11.04 3.50 -20.34
N VAL A 364 -11.35 3.65 -21.63
CA VAL A 364 -12.43 4.50 -22.15
C VAL A 364 -13.14 3.86 -23.35
N PRO A 365 -14.45 4.04 -23.54
CA PRO A 365 -15.14 3.49 -24.70
C PRO A 365 -14.64 4.12 -26.01
N SER A 366 -14.66 3.35 -27.11
CA SER A 366 -14.41 3.87 -28.45
C SER A 366 -15.40 4.99 -28.79
N GLY A 367 -14.89 6.18 -29.10
CA GLY A 367 -15.68 7.40 -29.28
C GLY A 367 -15.77 8.27 -28.02
N PHE A 368 -14.90 8.09 -27.03
CA PHE A 368 -14.89 8.89 -25.81
C PHE A 368 -14.46 10.35 -26.06
N ASP A 369 -15.30 11.30 -25.66
CA ASP A 369 -15.11 12.74 -25.81
C ASP A 369 -14.15 13.32 -24.74
N LEU A 370 -12.84 13.15 -24.93
CA LEU A 370 -11.84 13.72 -24.02
C LEU A 370 -11.89 15.26 -24.07
N SER A 371 -12.31 15.86 -22.95
CA SER A 371 -12.27 17.31 -22.73
C SER A 371 -11.11 17.69 -21.82
N MET A 372 -10.53 18.88 -22.04
CA MET A 372 -9.49 19.50 -21.21
C MET A 372 -9.91 20.86 -20.66
N SER A 373 -9.28 21.29 -19.56
CA SER A 373 -9.43 22.61 -18.95
C SER A 373 -8.11 23.10 -18.34
N ALA A 374 -7.97 24.41 -18.09
CA ALA A 374 -6.83 24.98 -17.37
C ALA A 374 -7.26 26.27 -16.66
N SER A 375 -6.62 26.61 -15.54
CA SER A 375 -6.91 27.83 -14.77
C SER A 375 -6.61 29.11 -15.56
N ALA A 376 -5.54 29.08 -16.37
CA ALA A 376 -5.18 30.14 -17.33
C ALA A 376 -4.21 29.61 -18.41
N GLY A 377 -4.06 30.38 -19.49
CA GLY A 377 -3.13 30.08 -20.59
C GLY A 377 -3.81 29.49 -21.83
N THR A 378 -3.00 29.13 -22.82
CA THR A 378 -3.44 28.34 -23.99
C THR A 378 -2.96 26.91 -23.82
N ILE A 379 -3.88 25.94 -23.92
CA ILE A 379 -3.56 24.52 -23.82
C ILE A 379 -3.02 24.04 -25.18
N TYR A 380 -1.80 23.52 -25.16
CA TYR A 380 -1.18 22.79 -26.26
C TYR A 380 -1.11 21.31 -25.89
N TYR A 381 -1.37 20.42 -26.85
CA TYR A 381 -1.41 18.98 -26.61
C TYR A 381 -0.93 18.17 -27.82
N THR A 382 -0.64 16.90 -27.60
CA THR A 382 -0.37 15.88 -28.62
C THR A 382 -1.21 14.63 -28.34
N LEU A 383 -1.24 13.70 -29.29
CA LEU A 383 -1.99 12.42 -29.20
C LEU A 383 -1.07 11.22 -29.51
N ASP A 384 0.25 11.43 -29.48
CA ASP A 384 1.30 10.47 -29.83
C ASP A 384 2.36 10.33 -28.72
N GLY A 385 2.09 10.84 -27.52
CA GLY A 385 3.03 10.86 -26.39
C GLY A 385 4.24 11.80 -26.57
N SER A 386 4.33 12.59 -27.64
CA SER A 386 5.37 13.62 -27.78
C SER A 386 5.06 14.84 -26.91
N ASP A 387 6.07 15.56 -26.40
CA ASP A 387 5.82 16.79 -25.64
C ASP A 387 5.31 17.91 -26.58
N PRO A 388 4.19 18.59 -26.28
CA PRO A 388 3.76 19.78 -27.04
C PRO A 388 4.77 20.95 -27.01
N ARG A 389 5.82 20.88 -26.17
CA ARG A 389 6.93 21.82 -26.05
C ARG A 389 8.25 21.16 -26.51
N LEU A 390 9.02 21.85 -27.35
CA LEU A 390 10.41 21.50 -27.65
C LEU A 390 11.36 21.98 -26.54
N VAL A 391 12.50 21.29 -26.41
CA VAL A 391 13.67 21.76 -25.65
C VAL A 391 13.98 23.24 -25.96
N GLY A 392 14.17 24.05 -24.92
CA GLY A 392 14.34 25.50 -25.03
C GLY A 392 13.04 26.30 -25.15
N GLY A 393 11.87 25.66 -25.05
CA GLY A 393 10.57 26.32 -24.82
C GLY A 393 9.79 26.75 -26.06
N ALA A 394 10.20 26.36 -27.25
CA ALA A 394 9.39 26.53 -28.46
C ALA A 394 8.19 25.56 -28.47
N ILE A 395 7.11 25.91 -29.17
CA ILE A 395 5.96 25.01 -29.40
C ILE A 395 6.39 23.92 -30.40
N SER A 396 6.04 22.66 -30.13
CA SER A 396 6.34 21.54 -31.03
C SER A 396 5.55 21.64 -32.35
N PRO A 397 6.14 21.29 -33.51
CA PRO A 397 5.40 21.13 -34.76
C PRO A 397 4.31 20.05 -34.72
N THR A 398 4.33 19.12 -33.75
CA THR A 398 3.27 18.14 -33.49
C THR A 398 2.15 18.68 -32.59
N ALA A 399 2.36 19.83 -31.93
CA ALA A 399 1.42 20.35 -30.95
C ALA A 399 0.14 20.92 -31.59
N LEU A 400 -1.00 20.39 -31.15
CA LEU A 400 -2.34 20.88 -31.42
C LEU A 400 -2.73 21.92 -30.36
N VAL A 401 -3.60 22.87 -30.71
CA VAL A 401 -4.17 23.84 -29.76
C VAL A 401 -5.57 23.39 -29.39
N TYR A 402 -5.85 23.23 -28.10
CA TYR A 402 -7.19 22.87 -27.64
C TYR A 402 -8.09 24.11 -27.61
N THR A 403 -9.25 24.01 -28.28
CA THR A 403 -10.16 25.14 -28.54
C THR A 403 -11.46 25.09 -27.74
N GLY A 404 -11.58 24.16 -26.78
CA GLY A 404 -12.83 23.91 -26.05
C GLY A 404 -13.83 23.05 -26.83
N GLN A 405 -13.35 22.21 -27.76
CA GLN A 405 -14.11 21.12 -28.36
C GLN A 405 -13.48 19.80 -27.90
N PRO A 406 -14.28 18.78 -27.53
CA PRO A 406 -13.75 17.48 -27.15
C PRO A 406 -12.92 16.82 -28.26
N ILE A 407 -12.08 15.87 -27.85
CA ILE A 407 -11.22 15.06 -28.71
C ILE A 407 -11.73 13.63 -28.64
N GLU A 408 -12.20 13.10 -29.76
CA GLU A 408 -12.76 11.75 -29.85
C GLU A 408 -11.65 10.68 -29.80
N ILE A 409 -11.55 9.95 -28.69
CA ILE A 409 -10.61 8.84 -28.51
C ILE A 409 -11.18 7.59 -29.19
N THR A 410 -10.52 7.14 -30.26
CA THR A 410 -10.98 6.04 -31.13
C THR A 410 -9.97 4.90 -31.28
N ASP A 411 -8.76 5.08 -30.76
CA ASP A 411 -7.64 4.12 -30.71
C ASP A 411 -6.95 4.25 -29.33
N HIS A 412 -6.01 3.37 -28.99
CA HIS A 412 -5.10 3.61 -27.86
C HIS A 412 -4.27 4.88 -28.12
N THR A 413 -4.32 5.84 -27.19
CA THR A 413 -3.89 7.22 -27.41
C THR A 413 -3.13 7.77 -26.20
N SER A 414 -1.85 8.13 -26.39
CA SER A 414 -1.02 8.79 -25.37
C SER A 414 -1.18 10.32 -25.46
N VAL A 415 -1.84 10.94 -24.49
CA VAL A 415 -2.18 12.37 -24.50
C VAL A 415 -1.26 13.15 -23.57
N ASN A 416 -0.39 13.97 -24.15
CA ASN A 416 0.50 14.88 -23.44
C ASN A 416 0.03 16.32 -23.62
N ALA A 417 -0.09 17.09 -22.53
CA ALA A 417 -0.59 18.46 -22.57
C ALA A 417 0.15 19.43 -21.63
N ARG A 418 0.32 20.67 -22.08
CA ARG A 418 0.83 21.80 -21.27
C ARG A 418 0.03 23.06 -21.53
N ALA A 419 -0.09 23.92 -20.53
CA ALA A 419 -0.59 25.28 -20.68
C ALA A 419 0.58 26.26 -20.89
N LEU A 420 0.42 27.22 -21.80
CA LEU A 420 1.37 28.31 -22.04
C LEU A 420 0.72 29.66 -21.72
N ARG A 421 1.33 30.43 -20.82
CA ARG A 421 0.80 31.71 -20.32
C ARG A 421 1.92 32.73 -20.16
N PHE A 422 1.84 33.85 -20.89
CA PHE A 422 2.84 34.93 -20.87
C PHE A 422 4.31 34.52 -21.12
N GLY A 423 4.56 33.32 -21.65
CA GLY A 423 5.90 32.75 -21.85
C GLY A 423 6.32 31.72 -20.79
N GLU A 424 5.56 31.57 -19.71
CA GLU A 424 5.70 30.47 -18.75
C GLU A 424 4.92 29.24 -19.28
N TRP A 425 5.58 28.09 -19.33
CA TRP A 425 4.95 26.79 -19.57
C TRP A 425 4.58 26.15 -18.23
N SER A 426 3.44 25.45 -18.19
CA SER A 426 3.11 24.55 -17.08
C SER A 426 3.98 23.30 -17.09
N ALA A 427 3.95 22.57 -15.97
CA ALA A 427 4.31 21.15 -15.96
C ALA A 427 3.47 20.36 -16.98
N LEU A 428 3.99 19.20 -17.38
CA LEU A 428 3.35 18.25 -18.27
C LEU A 428 2.26 17.46 -17.52
N ASN A 429 1.03 17.47 -18.03
CA ASN A 429 0.07 16.41 -17.73
C ASN A 429 0.11 15.39 -18.88
N ALA A 430 0.19 14.10 -18.55
CA ALA A 430 0.46 13.01 -19.47
C ALA A 430 -0.33 11.77 -19.06
N ALA A 431 -1.19 11.26 -19.94
CA ALA A 431 -2.01 10.08 -19.64
C ALA A 431 -2.24 9.21 -20.88
N ASP A 432 -2.16 7.90 -20.70
CA ASP A 432 -2.46 6.90 -21.73
C ASP A 432 -3.93 6.47 -21.63
N PHE A 433 -4.65 6.61 -22.74
CA PHE A 433 -6.03 6.14 -22.90
C PHE A 433 -6.04 4.85 -23.71
N SER A 434 -6.70 3.82 -23.19
CA SER A 434 -6.88 2.54 -23.88
C SER A 434 -8.37 2.27 -24.10
N LEU A 435 -8.72 1.65 -25.23
CA LEU A 435 -10.12 1.34 -25.51
C LEU A 435 -10.63 0.23 -24.59
N SER A 436 -11.74 0.49 -23.89
CA SER A 436 -12.51 -0.59 -23.28
C SER A 436 -13.15 -1.45 -24.37
N GLN A 437 -12.85 -2.74 -24.33
CA GLN A 437 -13.41 -3.72 -25.24
C GLN A 437 -14.75 -4.24 -24.71
N PRO A 438 -15.62 -4.82 -25.55
CA PRO A 438 -16.77 -5.59 -25.06
C PRO A 438 -16.26 -6.74 -24.18
N GLY A 439 -16.47 -6.61 -22.87
CA GLY A 439 -15.87 -7.49 -21.86
C GLY A 439 -14.76 -6.88 -20.99
N ASP A 440 -14.54 -5.56 -21.07
CA ASP A 440 -13.82 -4.83 -20.01
C ASP A 440 -14.73 -4.60 -18.80
N VAL A 441 -14.32 -5.21 -17.69
CA VAL A 441 -15.12 -5.43 -16.48
C VAL A 441 -14.30 -5.09 -15.22
N GLY A 442 -13.17 -4.39 -15.38
CA GLY A 442 -12.20 -4.06 -14.32
C GLY A 442 -12.73 -3.17 -13.18
N ARG A 443 -13.94 -2.62 -13.33
CA ARG A 443 -14.70 -1.85 -12.32
C ARG A 443 -15.99 -2.55 -11.86
N LEU A 444 -16.17 -3.83 -12.22
CA LEU A 444 -17.15 -4.70 -11.57
C LEU A 444 -16.56 -5.20 -10.24
N ARG A 445 -17.36 -5.25 -9.18
CA ARG A 445 -16.90 -5.63 -7.83
C ARG A 445 -17.96 -6.44 -7.12
N VAL A 446 -17.56 -7.39 -6.28
CA VAL A 446 -18.42 -7.91 -5.20
C VAL A 446 -18.67 -6.79 -4.20
N SER A 447 -19.92 -6.63 -3.79
CA SER A 447 -20.36 -5.63 -2.80
C SER A 447 -20.97 -6.25 -1.55
N GLU A 448 -21.57 -7.45 -1.67
CA GLU A 448 -22.16 -8.18 -0.55
C GLU A 448 -22.05 -9.70 -0.77
N LEU A 449 -21.85 -10.46 0.31
CA LEU A 449 -21.70 -11.92 0.31
C LEU A 449 -22.44 -12.52 1.52
N GLN A 450 -23.51 -13.27 1.26
CA GLN A 450 -24.19 -14.06 2.29
C GLN A 450 -23.78 -15.53 2.16
N TYR A 451 -22.94 -15.99 3.09
CA TYR A 451 -22.31 -17.31 3.11
C TYR A 451 -22.86 -18.26 4.20
N HIS A 452 -23.62 -17.76 5.17
CA HIS A 452 -24.26 -18.55 6.22
C HIS A 452 -25.55 -17.84 6.69
N PRO A 453 -26.68 -18.04 5.97
CA PRO A 453 -27.99 -17.50 6.33
C PRO A 453 -28.46 -17.90 7.74
N ALA A 454 -29.56 -17.29 8.18
CA ALA A 454 -30.28 -17.74 9.38
C ALA A 454 -31.47 -18.64 9.02
N ASP A 455 -31.87 -19.52 9.95
CA ASP A 455 -33.12 -20.27 9.89
C ASP A 455 -34.35 -19.36 9.59
N PHE A 456 -35.04 -19.61 8.48
CA PHE A 456 -36.28 -18.91 8.11
C PHE A 456 -37.51 -19.84 8.12
N GLU A 457 -38.60 -19.43 8.78
CA GLU A 457 -39.85 -20.21 8.81
C GLU A 457 -40.46 -20.34 7.41
N GLY A 458 -40.43 -21.55 6.86
CA GLY A 458 -40.93 -21.86 5.51
C GLY A 458 -39.84 -22.20 4.50
N VAL A 459 -38.57 -21.91 4.82
CA VAL A 459 -37.39 -22.43 4.12
C VAL A 459 -37.05 -23.82 4.67
N LEU A 460 -36.45 -24.69 3.85
CA LEU A 460 -36.16 -26.11 4.18
C LEU A 460 -34.67 -26.44 4.27
N ASP A 461 -33.85 -25.56 3.70
CA ASP A 461 -32.41 -25.60 3.45
C ASP A 461 -32.07 -24.10 3.50
N ASP A 462 -31.59 -23.61 4.65
CA ASP A 462 -31.37 -22.18 4.90
C ASP A 462 -30.33 -21.60 3.94
N GLU A 463 -29.37 -22.44 3.57
CA GLU A 463 -28.37 -22.27 2.53
C GLU A 463 -28.99 -21.91 1.15
N ASP A 464 -30.28 -22.19 0.87
CA ASP A 464 -30.95 -21.74 -0.38
C ASP A 464 -31.01 -20.20 -0.49
N LEU A 465 -30.81 -19.50 0.63
CA LEU A 465 -30.73 -18.04 0.73
C LEU A 465 -29.31 -17.46 0.57
N GLU A 466 -28.29 -18.28 0.34
CA GLU A 466 -26.93 -17.79 0.04
C GLU A 466 -26.89 -16.94 -1.25
N TYR A 467 -26.07 -15.89 -1.29
CA TYR A 467 -25.88 -15.07 -2.49
C TYR A 467 -24.55 -14.31 -2.53
N ILE A 468 -24.21 -13.87 -3.75
CA ILE A 468 -23.11 -12.95 -4.04
C ILE A 468 -23.71 -11.77 -4.81
N GLU A 469 -23.55 -10.54 -4.31
CA GLU A 469 -23.93 -9.32 -5.02
C GLU A 469 -22.73 -8.70 -5.74
N LEU A 470 -22.94 -8.26 -6.97
CA LEU A 470 -22.00 -7.44 -7.73
C LEU A 470 -22.53 -6.01 -7.94
N ILE A 471 -21.64 -5.02 -7.82
CA ILE A 471 -21.88 -3.61 -8.16
C ILE A 471 -21.01 -3.17 -9.34
N ASN A 472 -21.55 -2.31 -10.21
CA ASN A 472 -20.76 -1.56 -11.18
C ASN A 472 -20.23 -0.26 -10.53
N THR A 473 -18.92 -0.19 -10.26
CA THR A 473 -18.26 1.02 -9.73
C THR A 473 -17.78 1.99 -10.82
N ASP A 474 -18.07 1.74 -12.09
CA ASP A 474 -17.69 2.59 -13.21
C ASP A 474 -18.71 3.72 -13.47
N SER A 475 -18.24 4.76 -14.15
CA SER A 475 -19.05 5.80 -14.79
C SER A 475 -19.76 5.33 -16.07
N ALA A 476 -19.30 4.21 -16.66
CA ALA A 476 -19.89 3.58 -17.85
C ALA A 476 -20.73 2.34 -17.50
N ALA A 477 -21.61 1.91 -18.42
CA ALA A 477 -22.38 0.67 -18.24
C ALA A 477 -21.55 -0.57 -18.61
N ILE A 478 -21.50 -1.56 -17.72
CA ILE A 478 -20.75 -2.81 -17.88
C ILE A 478 -21.67 -3.90 -18.47
N SER A 479 -21.20 -4.61 -19.51
CA SER A 479 -21.82 -5.87 -19.95
C SER A 479 -21.29 -7.03 -19.12
N LEU A 480 -22.18 -7.93 -18.72
CA LEU A 480 -21.86 -9.13 -17.93
C LEU A 480 -21.69 -10.38 -18.81
N ASP A 481 -21.80 -10.26 -20.13
CA ASP A 481 -21.64 -11.36 -21.09
C ASP A 481 -20.33 -12.13 -20.81
N ASP A 482 -20.43 -13.45 -20.62
CA ASP A 482 -19.30 -14.34 -20.30
C ASP A 482 -18.53 -14.04 -18.98
N VAL A 483 -18.96 -13.10 -18.14
CA VAL A 483 -18.44 -12.89 -16.77
C VAL A 483 -18.75 -14.12 -15.90
N LYS A 484 -17.84 -14.47 -14.99
CA LYS A 484 -17.94 -15.68 -14.17
C LYS A 484 -17.64 -15.44 -12.70
N ILE A 485 -18.25 -16.22 -11.82
CA ILE A 485 -17.87 -16.32 -10.40
C ILE A 485 -17.45 -17.76 -10.11
N ALA A 486 -16.24 -17.92 -9.55
CA ALA A 486 -15.55 -19.18 -9.38
C ALA A 486 -14.92 -19.29 -7.98
N GLY A 487 -14.15 -20.36 -7.73
CA GLY A 487 -13.46 -20.62 -6.47
C GLY A 487 -14.24 -21.57 -5.56
N PHE A 488 -15.51 -21.23 -5.27
CA PHE A 488 -16.38 -22.00 -4.39
C PHE A 488 -17.09 -23.20 -5.09
N ALA A 489 -17.68 -22.99 -6.27
CA ALA A 489 -18.43 -24.03 -6.99
C ALA A 489 -17.53 -24.98 -7.83
N ASN A 490 -18.03 -26.18 -8.15
CA ASN A 490 -17.32 -27.10 -9.07
C ASN A 490 -17.41 -26.59 -10.52
N THR A 491 -18.54 -25.98 -10.86
CA THR A 491 -18.78 -25.27 -12.12
C THR A 491 -18.90 -23.78 -11.82
N PRO A 492 -18.05 -22.90 -12.39
CA PRO A 492 -18.20 -21.47 -12.22
C PRO A 492 -19.59 -20.99 -12.67
N TYR A 493 -20.22 -20.13 -11.86
CA TYR A 493 -21.36 -19.36 -12.34
C TYR A 493 -20.93 -18.57 -13.56
N THR A 494 -21.75 -18.53 -14.62
CA THR A 494 -21.48 -17.75 -15.84
C THR A 494 -22.74 -16.96 -16.18
N PHE A 495 -22.60 -15.65 -16.37
CA PHE A 495 -23.71 -14.78 -16.72
C PHE A 495 -24.16 -14.99 -18.17
N ASP A 496 -25.47 -15.01 -18.39
CA ASP A 496 -26.08 -15.09 -19.72
C ASP A 496 -25.87 -13.81 -20.55
N ASN A 497 -25.66 -13.98 -21.85
CA ASN A 497 -25.42 -12.89 -22.79
C ASN A 497 -26.58 -11.88 -22.89
N GLY A 498 -26.25 -10.59 -22.95
CA GLY A 498 -27.20 -9.48 -23.03
C GLY A 498 -27.55 -8.83 -21.69
N LEU A 499 -26.93 -9.27 -20.59
CA LEU A 499 -27.04 -8.61 -19.29
C LEU A 499 -26.11 -7.40 -19.22
N VAL A 500 -26.66 -6.25 -18.83
CA VAL A 500 -25.92 -4.98 -18.67
C VAL A 500 -26.25 -4.36 -17.32
N LEU A 501 -25.23 -3.84 -16.65
CA LEU A 501 -25.25 -3.20 -15.35
C LEU A 501 -24.88 -1.71 -15.53
N GLN A 502 -25.81 -0.80 -15.26
CA GLN A 502 -25.62 0.64 -15.35
C GLN A 502 -24.67 1.15 -14.25
N PRO A 503 -24.09 2.37 -14.36
CA PRO A 503 -23.28 2.98 -13.31
C PRO A 503 -23.98 2.96 -11.94
N GLY A 504 -23.31 2.42 -10.92
CA GLY A 504 -23.85 2.27 -9.56
C GLY A 504 -24.97 1.23 -9.39
N GLU A 505 -25.36 0.52 -10.45
CA GLU A 505 -26.39 -0.53 -10.39
C GLU A 505 -25.79 -1.82 -9.78
N ARG A 506 -26.62 -2.54 -9.00
CA ARG A 506 -26.29 -3.81 -8.33
C ARG A 506 -27.00 -4.99 -8.99
N ILE A 507 -26.43 -6.19 -8.89
CA ILE A 507 -27.06 -7.45 -9.32
C ILE A 507 -26.69 -8.60 -8.37
N VAL A 508 -27.70 -9.37 -7.95
CA VAL A 508 -27.53 -10.49 -7.02
C VAL A 508 -27.51 -11.82 -7.77
N VAL A 509 -26.55 -12.69 -7.43
CA VAL A 509 -26.49 -14.09 -7.84
C VAL A 509 -26.76 -14.96 -6.61
N ALA A 510 -28.00 -15.44 -6.47
CA ALA A 510 -28.42 -16.30 -5.36
C ALA A 510 -28.19 -17.80 -5.67
N ARG A 511 -28.01 -18.65 -4.65
CA ARG A 511 -27.97 -20.12 -4.80
C ARG A 511 -29.26 -20.64 -5.42
N ASN A 512 -30.40 -20.20 -4.88
CA ASN A 512 -31.74 -20.57 -5.34
C ASN A 512 -32.65 -19.34 -5.49
N VAL A 513 -32.73 -18.82 -6.72
CA VAL A 513 -33.48 -17.61 -7.09
C VAL A 513 -34.94 -17.65 -6.60
N ALA A 514 -35.60 -18.82 -6.61
CA ALA A 514 -37.01 -18.93 -6.22
C ALA A 514 -37.22 -18.84 -4.70
N VAL A 515 -36.28 -19.38 -3.90
CA VAL A 515 -36.32 -19.29 -2.44
C VAL A 515 -35.87 -17.90 -1.98
N PHE A 516 -34.80 -17.36 -2.57
CA PHE A 516 -34.37 -15.97 -2.35
C PHE A 516 -35.53 -14.96 -2.60
N GLN A 517 -36.22 -15.05 -3.73
CA GLN A 517 -37.37 -14.19 -4.04
C GLN A 517 -38.56 -14.36 -3.08
N SER A 518 -38.65 -15.48 -2.35
CA SER A 518 -39.71 -15.71 -1.36
C SER A 518 -39.47 -14.98 -0.04
N ILE A 519 -38.21 -14.62 0.27
CA ILE A 519 -37.81 -13.87 1.47
C ILE A 519 -37.52 -12.40 1.15
N TYR A 520 -36.76 -12.13 0.08
CA TYR A 520 -36.30 -10.78 -0.28
C TYR A 520 -37.16 -10.08 -1.35
N GLY A 521 -38.14 -10.77 -1.93
CA GLY A 521 -39.08 -10.21 -2.91
C GLY A 521 -38.56 -10.16 -4.36
N THR A 522 -39.33 -9.50 -5.24
CA THR A 522 -39.14 -9.53 -6.70
C THR A 522 -38.49 -8.28 -7.30
N GLU A 523 -38.28 -7.23 -6.51
CA GLU A 523 -37.80 -5.93 -7.02
C GLU A 523 -36.26 -5.85 -7.12
N ILE A 524 -35.54 -6.78 -6.46
CA ILE A 524 -34.09 -6.90 -6.54
C ILE A 524 -33.68 -7.41 -7.92
N LYS A 525 -32.71 -6.74 -8.55
CA LYS A 525 -32.13 -7.20 -9.81
C LYS A 525 -31.34 -8.48 -9.59
N LEU A 526 -31.93 -9.61 -9.97
CA LEU A 526 -31.36 -10.93 -9.85
C LEU A 526 -30.79 -11.43 -11.19
N ALA A 527 -29.73 -12.20 -11.12
CA ALA A 527 -29.27 -13.02 -12.24
C ALA A 527 -30.34 -14.11 -12.57
N PRO A 528 -30.48 -14.51 -13.85
CA PRO A 528 -31.62 -15.35 -14.28
C PRO A 528 -31.55 -16.81 -13.82
N THR A 529 -30.41 -17.24 -13.28
CA THR A 529 -30.11 -18.60 -12.81
C THR A 529 -29.28 -18.53 -11.53
N GLY A 530 -29.38 -19.55 -10.68
CA GLY A 530 -28.58 -19.65 -9.45
C GLY A 530 -27.40 -20.61 -9.62
N TYR A 531 -26.33 -20.41 -8.84
CA TYR A 531 -25.06 -21.13 -9.03
C TYR A 531 -25.11 -22.62 -8.68
N SER A 532 -26.02 -23.03 -7.78
CA SER A 532 -26.68 -24.34 -7.63
C SER A 532 -25.89 -25.69 -7.63
N ASP A 533 -24.60 -25.76 -7.98
CA ASP A 533 -23.83 -27.02 -8.00
C ASP A 533 -23.03 -27.31 -6.71
N ARG A 534 -22.85 -26.26 -5.89
CA ARG A 534 -22.41 -26.30 -4.50
C ARG A 534 -22.91 -25.04 -3.77
N ASN A 535 -23.02 -25.15 -2.46
CA ASN A 535 -23.10 -24.04 -1.51
C ASN A 535 -21.80 -23.23 -1.45
N LEU A 536 -21.87 -22.06 -0.83
CA LEU A 536 -20.75 -21.44 -0.15
C LEU A 536 -20.31 -22.28 1.08
N SER A 537 -19.16 -21.94 1.65
CA SER A 537 -18.59 -22.57 2.84
C SER A 537 -18.87 -21.71 4.06
N ASN A 538 -19.63 -22.23 5.03
CA ASN A 538 -19.89 -21.57 6.30
C ASN A 538 -18.56 -21.26 7.03
N GLY A 539 -17.56 -22.14 6.93
CA GLY A 539 -16.22 -21.96 7.49
C GLY A 539 -15.21 -21.27 6.59
N GLY A 540 -15.66 -20.42 5.66
CA GLY A 540 -14.79 -19.68 4.73
C GLY A 540 -14.36 -20.45 3.48
N GLU A 541 -14.17 -19.75 2.36
CA GLU A 541 -13.42 -20.20 1.17
C GLU A 541 -13.08 -19.08 0.17
N THR A 542 -12.43 -19.41 -0.94
CA THR A 542 -12.03 -18.46 -1.99
C THR A 542 -13.17 -18.17 -2.97
N VAL A 543 -13.44 -16.88 -3.21
CA VAL A 543 -14.34 -16.39 -4.27
C VAL A 543 -13.51 -15.62 -5.30
N THR A 544 -13.65 -16.00 -6.57
CA THR A 544 -12.94 -15.38 -7.70
C THR A 544 -13.94 -14.83 -8.72
N LEU A 545 -13.95 -13.51 -8.90
CA LEU A 545 -14.70 -12.82 -9.96
C LEU A 545 -13.82 -12.73 -11.21
N LEU A 546 -14.26 -13.34 -12.31
CA LEU A 546 -13.53 -13.49 -13.56
C LEU A 546 -14.24 -12.78 -14.72
N GLY A 547 -13.47 -12.09 -15.56
CA GLY A 547 -13.97 -11.50 -16.80
C GLY A 547 -14.09 -12.52 -17.95
N PRO A 548 -14.66 -12.10 -19.10
CA PRO A 548 -14.99 -13.00 -20.20
C PRO A 548 -13.77 -13.67 -20.87
N ALA A 549 -12.60 -13.04 -20.83
CA ALA A 549 -11.35 -13.64 -21.31
C ALA A 549 -10.66 -14.54 -20.26
N GLY A 550 -11.26 -14.70 -19.08
CA GLY A 550 -10.70 -15.43 -17.93
C GLY A 550 -9.73 -14.59 -17.09
N GLN A 551 -9.68 -13.26 -17.29
CA GLN A 551 -8.89 -12.36 -16.44
C GLN A 551 -9.51 -12.25 -15.05
N VAL A 552 -8.70 -12.20 -13.99
CA VAL A 552 -9.19 -11.95 -12.63
C VAL A 552 -9.57 -10.48 -12.48
N ILE A 553 -10.80 -10.23 -12.04
CA ILE A 553 -11.31 -8.89 -11.70
C ILE A 553 -11.10 -8.63 -10.20
N GLN A 554 -11.40 -9.65 -9.39
CA GLN A 554 -11.31 -9.61 -7.94
C GLN A 554 -11.17 -11.06 -7.43
N ASN A 555 -10.38 -11.28 -6.39
CA ASN A 555 -10.21 -12.59 -5.78
C ASN A 555 -9.91 -12.42 -4.29
N PHE A 556 -10.70 -13.05 -3.43
CA PHE A 556 -10.53 -12.99 -1.98
C PHE A 556 -10.88 -14.33 -1.33
N THR A 557 -10.51 -14.52 -0.06
CA THR A 557 -10.86 -15.71 0.72
C THR A 557 -11.44 -15.26 2.06
N TYR A 558 -12.75 -15.44 2.22
CA TYR A 558 -13.46 -15.03 3.43
C TYR A 558 -13.37 -16.11 4.53
N SER A 559 -13.70 -15.75 5.77
CA SER A 559 -13.82 -16.67 6.91
C SER A 559 -14.97 -16.27 7.84
N ASP A 560 -15.41 -17.25 8.61
CA ASP A 560 -16.13 -17.11 9.89
C ASP A 560 -15.23 -16.55 11.01
N ASP A 561 -13.98 -17.00 11.07
CA ASP A 561 -13.00 -16.67 12.11
C ASP A 561 -12.43 -15.24 12.00
N ALA A 562 -12.20 -14.60 13.16
CA ALA A 562 -11.57 -13.28 13.23
C ALA A 562 -10.15 -13.30 12.62
N PRO A 563 -9.74 -12.28 11.84
CA PRO A 563 -10.27 -10.91 11.81
C PRO A 563 -11.48 -10.67 10.88
N TRP A 564 -12.02 -11.69 10.20
CA TRP A 564 -13.27 -11.48 9.44
C TRP A 564 -14.46 -11.16 10.38
N PRO A 565 -15.51 -10.48 9.88
CA PRO A 565 -16.70 -10.16 10.68
C PRO A 565 -17.52 -11.39 11.12
N THR A 566 -17.09 -12.02 12.22
CA THR A 566 -17.74 -13.19 12.89
C THR A 566 -19.25 -13.07 13.12
N ALA A 567 -19.82 -11.85 13.11
CA ALA A 567 -21.26 -11.63 13.22
C ALA A 567 -22.05 -11.95 11.93
N ALA A 568 -21.38 -12.27 10.81
CA ALA A 568 -21.99 -12.80 9.59
C ALA A 568 -22.10 -14.34 9.58
N ASP A 569 -21.61 -15.04 10.60
CA ASP A 569 -21.71 -16.49 10.74
C ASP A 569 -23.08 -16.91 11.32
N GLY A 570 -24.00 -17.40 10.48
CA GLY A 570 -25.27 -18.05 10.87
C GLY A 570 -26.31 -17.16 11.56
N SER A 571 -25.96 -15.92 11.89
CA SER A 571 -26.81 -14.92 12.53
C SER A 571 -27.71 -14.16 11.53
N GLY A 572 -27.68 -14.52 10.24
CA GLY A 572 -28.49 -13.92 9.17
C GLY A 572 -27.88 -12.65 8.56
N ARG A 573 -26.94 -11.99 9.24
CA ARG A 573 -26.13 -10.92 8.64
C ARG A 573 -25.24 -11.50 7.54
N SER A 574 -25.00 -10.73 6.49
CA SER A 574 -24.05 -11.04 5.41
C SER A 574 -22.72 -10.32 5.66
N LEU A 575 -21.74 -10.50 4.77
CA LEU A 575 -20.57 -9.63 4.67
C LEU A 575 -20.84 -8.52 3.65
N GLU A 576 -20.76 -7.26 4.07
CA GLU A 576 -20.83 -6.07 3.22
C GLU A 576 -19.43 -5.44 3.08
N VAL A 577 -19.05 -5.05 1.85
CA VAL A 577 -17.79 -4.31 1.60
C VAL A 577 -17.93 -2.84 2.01
N LEU A 578 -16.88 -2.26 2.62
CA LEU A 578 -16.84 -0.85 3.02
C LEU A 578 -16.46 0.08 1.85
N ASP A 579 -15.35 -0.20 1.17
CA ASP A 579 -14.97 0.41 -0.11
C ASP A 579 -14.85 -0.67 -1.20
N PRO A 580 -15.81 -0.74 -2.15
CA PRO A 580 -15.72 -1.64 -3.31
C PRO A 580 -14.46 -1.47 -4.17
N LEU A 581 -13.74 -0.35 -4.08
CA LEU A 581 -12.47 -0.13 -4.78
C LEU A 581 -11.23 -0.55 -3.97
N GLY A 582 -11.37 -0.78 -2.67
CA GLY A 582 -10.32 -1.33 -1.81
C GLY A 582 -10.03 -2.81 -2.09
N ASP A 583 -9.04 -3.38 -1.40
CA ASP A 583 -8.78 -4.82 -1.48
C ASP A 583 -9.93 -5.59 -0.81
N ALA A 584 -10.38 -6.66 -1.46
CA ALA A 584 -11.37 -7.58 -0.89
C ALA A 584 -10.72 -8.71 -0.07
N SER A 585 -9.40 -8.88 -0.17
CA SER A 585 -8.64 -9.84 0.65
C SER A 585 -8.33 -9.30 2.05
N ASP A 586 -8.38 -7.98 2.24
CA ASP A 586 -8.34 -7.34 3.55
C ASP A 586 -9.67 -7.54 4.31
N PRO A 587 -9.68 -8.24 5.46
CA PRO A 587 -10.89 -8.44 6.26
C PRO A 587 -11.41 -7.14 6.91
N ALA A 588 -10.59 -6.10 7.05
CA ALA A 588 -11.02 -4.81 7.60
C ALA A 588 -11.84 -3.98 6.59
N ASN A 589 -11.72 -4.24 5.28
CA ASN A 589 -12.62 -3.70 4.26
C ASN A 589 -14.00 -4.38 4.24
N TRP A 590 -14.29 -5.31 5.16
CA TRP A 590 -15.60 -5.94 5.31
C TRP A 590 -16.22 -5.64 6.68
N ARG A 591 -17.54 -5.50 6.71
CA ARG A 591 -18.36 -5.53 7.93
C ARG A 591 -19.38 -6.65 7.85
N ALA A 592 -19.88 -7.08 9.00
CA ALA A 592 -21.17 -7.78 9.02
C ALA A 592 -22.28 -6.76 8.68
N SER A 593 -23.26 -7.17 7.89
CA SER A 593 -24.33 -6.30 7.40
C SER A 593 -25.03 -5.57 8.53
N LEU A 594 -25.38 -4.30 8.34
CA LEU A 594 -26.01 -3.53 9.41
C LEU A 594 -27.47 -3.97 9.64
N LEU A 595 -28.14 -4.46 8.59
CA LEU A 595 -29.43 -5.14 8.67
C LEU A 595 -29.26 -6.63 9.08
N PRO A 596 -30.18 -7.21 9.88
CA PRO A 596 -30.06 -8.60 10.36
C PRO A 596 -30.17 -9.71 9.30
N PHE A 597 -30.45 -9.38 8.03
CA PHE A 597 -30.66 -10.33 6.94
C PHE A 597 -29.85 -9.97 5.66
N GLY A 598 -28.86 -9.09 5.77
CA GLY A 598 -28.18 -8.46 4.63
C GLY A 598 -28.94 -7.29 4.02
N SER A 599 -28.37 -6.69 2.98
CA SER A 599 -28.86 -5.52 2.24
C SER A 599 -29.03 -5.71 0.71
N PRO A 600 -29.38 -6.91 0.21
CA PRO A 600 -29.23 -7.21 -1.22
C PRO A 600 -30.09 -6.31 -2.12
N GLY A 601 -29.46 -5.75 -3.16
CA GLY A 601 -30.05 -4.81 -4.10
C GLY A 601 -29.91 -3.33 -3.72
N ILE A 602 -29.41 -3.00 -2.52
CA ILE A 602 -29.25 -1.62 -2.04
C ILE A 602 -27.86 -1.39 -1.42
N GLU A 603 -27.61 -0.17 -0.93
CA GLU A 603 -26.40 0.16 -0.18
C GLU A 603 -26.63 -0.06 1.32
N GLY A 604 -25.90 -1.01 1.92
CA GLY A 604 -26.13 -1.51 3.29
C GLY A 604 -25.91 -0.55 4.45
N THR A 605 -25.81 0.76 4.20
CA THR A 605 -25.93 1.80 5.23
C THR A 605 -27.41 2.07 5.50
N PRO A 606 -27.94 1.81 6.72
CA PRO A 606 -29.32 2.14 7.05
C PRO A 606 -29.62 3.63 6.84
N THR A 607 -30.84 3.95 6.43
CA THR A 607 -31.27 5.36 6.37
C THR A 607 -31.23 5.91 7.79
N PRO A 608 -30.51 7.01 8.10
CA PRO A 608 -30.34 7.45 9.49
C PRO A 608 -31.68 7.71 10.18
N GLY A 609 -31.97 6.95 11.25
CA GLY A 609 -33.25 6.99 11.96
C GLY A 609 -34.26 5.88 11.60
N ASP A 610 -33.97 5.07 10.58
CA ASP A 610 -34.65 3.81 10.28
C ASP A 610 -34.16 2.75 11.28
N TYR A 611 -35.00 2.43 12.26
CA TYR A 611 -34.70 1.59 13.41
C TYR A 611 -35.44 0.25 13.37
N ASP A 612 -36.40 0.07 12.45
CA ASP A 612 -36.96 -1.25 12.13
C ASP A 612 -36.36 -1.88 10.86
N GLY A 613 -35.66 -1.10 10.03
CA GLY A 613 -34.94 -1.54 8.84
C GLY A 613 -35.80 -1.66 7.58
N ASN A 614 -36.99 -1.02 7.52
CA ASN A 614 -37.92 -1.17 6.40
C ASN A 614 -37.57 -0.32 5.16
N GLY A 615 -36.63 0.62 5.26
CA GLY A 615 -36.25 1.55 4.20
C GLY A 615 -36.94 2.93 4.27
N ALA A 616 -37.74 3.20 5.30
CA ALA A 616 -38.41 4.48 5.51
C ALA A 616 -38.48 4.88 6.98
N VAL A 617 -37.99 6.09 7.30
CA VAL A 617 -37.99 6.67 8.64
C VAL A 617 -39.41 7.17 8.96
N GLU A 618 -40.17 6.41 9.74
CA GLU A 618 -41.58 6.68 10.00
C GLU A 618 -41.96 6.63 11.49
N GLN A 619 -43.24 6.40 11.80
CA GLN A 619 -43.73 6.42 13.18
C GLN A 619 -43.41 5.11 13.94
N ALA A 620 -43.03 4.04 13.23
CA ALA A 620 -42.63 2.75 13.80
C ALA A 620 -41.29 2.83 14.54
N ASP A 621 -40.30 3.50 13.94
CA ASP A 621 -38.92 3.63 14.46
C ASP A 621 -38.87 4.35 15.81
N TYR A 622 -39.70 5.39 15.96
CA TYR A 622 -39.92 6.05 17.25
C TYR A 622 -40.42 5.10 18.34
N LEU A 623 -41.24 4.09 17.99
CA LEU A 623 -41.69 3.09 18.96
C LEU A 623 -40.57 2.14 19.36
N ILE A 624 -39.66 1.81 18.44
CA ILE A 624 -38.44 1.05 18.76
C ILE A 624 -37.55 1.88 19.69
N TRP A 625 -37.16 3.10 19.29
CA TRP A 625 -36.40 4.04 20.13
C TRP A 625 -37.04 4.24 21.52
N SER A 626 -38.35 4.46 21.57
CA SER A 626 -39.07 4.66 22.83
C SER A 626 -39.20 3.38 23.68
N SER A 627 -38.93 2.21 23.11
CA SER A 627 -38.88 0.92 23.82
C SER A 627 -37.47 0.54 24.28
N THR A 628 -36.45 0.99 23.57
CA THR A 628 -35.02 0.72 23.85
C THR A 628 -34.30 1.85 24.59
N TYR A 629 -34.93 3.01 24.79
CA TYR A 629 -34.34 4.16 25.48
C TYR A 629 -33.70 3.82 26.84
N GLY A 630 -32.40 4.11 26.96
CA GLY A 630 -31.55 3.79 28.10
C GLY A 630 -30.88 2.40 28.03
N SER A 631 -31.03 1.67 26.93
CA SER A 631 -30.42 0.35 26.71
C SER A 631 -28.99 0.46 26.19
N THR A 632 -28.12 -0.38 26.75
CA THR A 632 -26.73 -0.61 26.30
C THR A 632 -26.55 -2.04 25.77
N THR A 633 -27.64 -2.67 25.30
CA THR A 633 -27.68 -4.11 24.92
C THR A 633 -28.65 -4.40 23.78
N ASP A 634 -29.78 -3.69 23.73
CA ASP A 634 -30.67 -3.62 22.56
C ASP A 634 -30.43 -2.27 21.88
N LEU A 635 -29.46 -2.26 20.97
CA LEU A 635 -28.93 -1.08 20.28
C LEU A 635 -29.63 -0.81 18.93
N ARG A 636 -30.83 -1.38 18.68
CA ARG A 636 -31.55 -1.20 17.40
C ARG A 636 -32.00 0.23 17.11
N ALA A 637 -31.88 1.13 18.09
CA ALA A 637 -32.09 2.57 17.93
C ALA A 637 -30.90 3.39 18.45
N ASP A 638 -29.70 2.82 18.43
CA ASP A 638 -28.43 3.52 18.62
C ASP A 638 -27.99 4.06 17.25
N GLY A 639 -28.53 5.21 16.89
CA GLY A 639 -28.36 5.85 15.60
C GLY A 639 -27.13 6.75 15.52
N ASN A 640 -26.51 7.12 16.66
CA ASN A 640 -25.21 7.79 16.68
C ASN A 640 -24.03 6.83 16.93
N HIS A 641 -24.31 5.57 17.25
CA HIS A 641 -23.36 4.50 17.54
C HIS A 641 -22.49 4.76 18.79
N ASP A 642 -23.05 5.46 19.80
CA ASP A 642 -22.38 5.70 21.10
C ASP A 642 -22.52 4.56 22.11
N ASN A 643 -23.16 3.45 21.71
CA ASN A 643 -23.44 2.23 22.49
C ASN A 643 -24.46 2.43 23.64
N VAL A 644 -25.24 3.52 23.64
CA VAL A 644 -26.37 3.69 24.55
C VAL A 644 -27.54 4.47 23.93
N VAL A 645 -28.65 3.79 23.63
CA VAL A 645 -29.86 4.44 23.06
C VAL A 645 -30.33 5.58 23.96
N ASN A 646 -30.22 6.83 23.48
CA ASN A 646 -30.44 8.03 24.28
C ASN A 646 -31.18 9.15 23.51
N ALA A 647 -30.98 10.41 23.90
CA ALA A 647 -31.64 11.57 23.31
C ALA A 647 -30.95 12.08 22.02
N ALA A 648 -29.72 11.64 21.75
CA ALA A 648 -29.04 11.83 20.48
C ALA A 648 -29.77 11.08 19.34
N ASP A 649 -30.17 9.83 19.58
CA ASP A 649 -30.81 8.97 18.58
C ASP A 649 -32.24 9.40 18.27
N TYR A 650 -32.94 9.94 19.28
CA TYR A 650 -34.20 10.64 19.06
C TYR A 650 -34.04 11.80 18.08
N THR A 651 -32.91 12.51 18.14
CA THR A 651 -32.61 13.63 17.26
C THR A 651 -32.34 13.15 15.83
N ILE A 652 -31.64 12.02 15.67
CA ILE A 652 -31.39 11.40 14.36
C ILE A 652 -32.69 10.91 13.71
N TRP A 653 -33.55 10.19 14.44
CA TRP A 653 -34.89 9.82 13.94
C TRP A 653 -35.72 11.05 13.56
N ARG A 654 -35.81 12.03 14.47
CA ARG A 654 -36.66 13.22 14.28
C ARG A 654 -36.26 14.03 13.06
N ASP A 655 -34.96 14.23 12.84
CA ASP A 655 -34.45 15.11 11.80
C ASP A 655 -34.43 14.43 10.41
N ASN A 656 -34.59 13.11 10.35
CA ASN A 656 -34.79 12.33 9.12
C ASN A 656 -36.23 11.84 8.92
N LEU A 657 -37.19 12.20 9.79
CA LEU A 657 -38.58 11.72 9.71
C LEU A 657 -39.24 12.03 8.36
N GLY A 658 -39.62 10.98 7.63
CA GLY A 658 -40.14 11.05 6.26
C GLY A 658 -39.08 10.88 5.15
N ALA A 659 -37.82 10.66 5.52
CA ALA A 659 -36.82 10.11 4.61
C ALA A 659 -37.20 8.68 4.23
N SER A 660 -36.92 8.31 2.98
CA SER A 660 -37.06 6.94 2.48
C SER A 660 -36.01 6.68 1.42
N ALA A 661 -35.41 5.50 1.48
CA ALA A 661 -34.75 4.89 0.33
C ALA A 661 -35.80 4.61 -0.77
N PRO A 662 -35.39 4.28 -2.02
CA PRO A 662 -36.29 3.63 -2.97
C PRO A 662 -36.77 2.26 -2.42
N ILE A 663 -37.87 2.29 -1.67
CA ILE A 663 -38.62 1.17 -1.03
C ILE A 663 -38.78 -0.01 -2.01
N ALA A 664 -38.41 -1.27 -1.73
CA ALA A 664 -38.47 -2.11 -0.52
C ALA A 664 -39.88 -2.58 -0.10
N ALA A 665 -40.03 -3.87 0.27
CA ALA A 665 -41.29 -4.46 0.72
C ALA A 665 -41.16 -5.78 1.52
N SER A 666 -41.72 -5.79 2.73
CA SER A 666 -42.16 -6.94 3.54
C SER A 666 -41.16 -8.05 3.94
N VAL A 667 -40.56 -7.89 5.14
CA VAL A 667 -40.15 -9.02 6.01
C VAL A 667 -41.01 -9.10 7.30
N ALA A 668 -41.52 -7.97 7.80
CA ALA A 668 -42.19 -7.84 9.11
C ALA A 668 -43.65 -8.36 9.19
N ARG A 669 -44.00 -9.52 8.61
CA ARG A 669 -45.42 -10.00 8.54
C ARG A 669 -45.73 -11.49 8.82
N SER A 670 -44.90 -12.20 9.57
CA SER A 670 -45.23 -13.58 10.03
C SER A 670 -45.39 -13.74 11.56
N SER A 671 -44.56 -13.10 12.39
CA SER A 671 -44.29 -13.54 13.76
C SER A 671 -45.26 -13.06 14.88
N ASN A 672 -46.34 -12.33 14.59
CA ASN A 672 -47.07 -11.55 15.61
C ASN A 672 -48.56 -11.91 15.83
N LEU A 673 -48.83 -13.18 16.17
CA LEU A 673 -50.08 -13.72 16.74
C LEU A 673 -49.72 -14.97 17.58
N VAL A 674 -50.08 -15.18 18.86
CA VAL A 674 -50.92 -14.45 19.85
C VAL A 674 -50.30 -14.63 21.25
N GLY A 675 -50.56 -13.71 22.19
CA GLY A 675 -50.10 -13.79 23.59
C GLY A 675 -50.85 -14.77 24.53
N GLU A 676 -50.50 -14.74 25.81
CA GLU A 676 -50.82 -15.73 26.85
C GLU A 676 -52.31 -16.04 27.09
N SER A 677 -52.60 -17.32 27.39
CA SER A 677 -53.67 -17.73 28.32
C SER A 677 -53.40 -19.14 28.86
N ALA A 678 -53.97 -19.48 30.02
CA ALA A 678 -53.62 -20.70 30.77
C ALA A 678 -54.74 -21.76 30.84
N ALA A 679 -54.30 -23.00 31.13
CA ALA A 679 -55.01 -24.13 31.76
C ALA A 679 -55.62 -25.27 30.88
N ALA A 680 -55.54 -26.46 31.49
CA ALA A 680 -56.38 -27.66 31.35
C ALA A 680 -56.21 -28.65 30.15
N GLU A 681 -55.55 -29.78 30.48
CA GLU A 681 -55.94 -31.19 30.21
C GLU A 681 -56.31 -31.73 28.81
N SER A 682 -55.58 -32.79 28.45
CA SER A 682 -56.05 -34.09 27.91
C SER A 682 -56.19 -34.36 26.39
N SER A 683 -55.32 -35.26 25.92
CA SER A 683 -55.56 -36.42 25.02
C SER A 683 -56.47 -36.33 23.78
N GLY A 684 -55.91 -36.70 22.62
CA GLY A 684 -56.66 -37.17 21.44
C GLY A 684 -55.73 -37.71 20.33
N GLU A 685 -56.02 -38.90 19.80
CA GLU A 685 -55.28 -39.57 18.71
C GLU A 685 -55.98 -39.44 17.33
N ALA A 686 -55.34 -40.02 16.30
CA ALA A 686 -55.81 -40.37 14.94
C ALA A 686 -55.68 -39.28 13.84
N VAL A 687 -55.01 -39.45 12.67
CA VAL A 687 -54.74 -40.58 11.72
C VAL A 687 -55.61 -40.54 10.46
N GLY A 688 -54.98 -40.44 9.28
CA GLY A 688 -55.55 -40.57 7.92
C GLY A 688 -54.68 -39.80 6.89
N LEU A 689 -53.96 -40.41 5.94
CA LEU A 689 -54.36 -41.21 4.74
C LEU A 689 -55.00 -40.35 3.62
N ALA A 690 -54.65 -40.44 2.33
CA ALA A 690 -53.58 -41.19 1.63
C ALA A 690 -53.42 -40.73 0.14
N ASP A 691 -52.46 -41.32 -0.60
CA ASP A 691 -52.44 -41.54 -2.07
C ASP A 691 -52.28 -40.34 -3.05
N SER A 692 -51.69 -40.46 -4.26
CA SER A 692 -51.00 -41.58 -4.96
C SER A 692 -50.24 -41.17 -6.26
N VAL A 693 -49.22 -41.98 -6.67
CA VAL A 693 -48.74 -42.29 -8.06
C VAL A 693 -48.20 -41.14 -8.98
N GLN A 694 -46.91 -41.07 -9.45
CA GLN A 694 -46.02 -41.97 -10.26
C GLN A 694 -46.38 -42.09 -11.78
N PRO A 695 -45.45 -42.42 -12.73
CA PRO A 695 -44.03 -42.02 -12.95
C PRO A 695 -43.67 -41.84 -14.48
N LEU A 696 -42.40 -42.09 -14.91
CA LEU A 696 -41.82 -42.48 -16.27
C LEU A 696 -40.72 -41.51 -16.83
N THR A 697 -39.66 -41.87 -17.62
CA THR A 697 -38.66 -43.00 -17.72
C THR A 697 -37.51 -42.66 -18.73
N LEU A 698 -36.38 -43.39 -18.77
CA LEU A 698 -35.15 -43.15 -19.60
C LEU A 698 -35.06 -43.91 -20.97
N ALA A 699 -34.25 -43.41 -21.94
CA ALA A 699 -33.58 -44.07 -23.10
C ALA A 699 -32.77 -43.05 -23.98
N ASP A 700 -31.78 -43.32 -24.86
CA ASP A 700 -30.74 -44.38 -24.98
C ASP A 700 -29.57 -44.04 -25.98
N VAL A 701 -28.31 -44.07 -25.51
CA VAL A 701 -27.08 -44.72 -26.08
C VAL A 701 -26.55 -44.46 -27.54
N SER A 702 -25.40 -43.73 -27.64
CA SER A 702 -24.17 -43.95 -28.52
C SER A 702 -24.28 -44.01 -30.08
N PRO A 703 -23.21 -44.20 -30.92
CA PRO A 703 -21.73 -44.23 -30.74
C PRO A 703 -20.89 -43.36 -31.75
N ALA A 704 -19.55 -43.51 -31.78
CA ALA A 704 -18.58 -42.82 -32.69
C ALA A 704 -17.69 -43.77 -33.55
N PRO A 705 -16.87 -43.28 -34.51
CA PRO A 705 -15.84 -44.10 -35.19
C PRO A 705 -14.40 -43.51 -35.33
N SER A 706 -13.44 -44.41 -35.58
CA SER A 706 -11.98 -44.39 -35.37
C SER A 706 -10.99 -43.98 -36.51
N SER A 707 -9.85 -43.36 -36.13
CA SER A 707 -8.46 -43.54 -36.69
C SER A 707 -8.15 -43.11 -38.17
N SER A 708 -6.95 -43.16 -38.81
CA SER A 708 -5.55 -43.64 -38.58
C SER A 708 -4.59 -43.01 -39.67
N ALA A 709 -3.24 -43.14 -39.76
CA ALA A 709 -2.09 -43.20 -38.83
C ALA A 709 -0.70 -43.10 -39.58
N THR A 710 0.41 -42.80 -38.87
CA THR A 710 1.87 -42.95 -39.22
C THR A 710 2.56 -42.25 -40.41
N THR A 711 3.66 -41.50 -40.13
CA THR A 711 5.07 -41.76 -40.58
C THR A 711 6.07 -40.75 -39.92
N LYS A 712 7.35 -41.12 -39.73
CA LYS A 712 8.42 -40.26 -39.13
C LYS A 712 9.40 -39.70 -40.17
N VAL A 713 9.82 -38.45 -39.99
CA VAL A 713 11.16 -37.89 -40.34
C VAL A 713 11.58 -36.96 -39.18
N ALA A 714 12.87 -36.69 -38.98
CA ALA A 714 13.38 -35.99 -37.79
C ALA A 714 14.28 -34.78 -38.11
N SER A 715 14.15 -33.73 -37.30
CA SER A 715 15.11 -32.62 -37.12
C SER A 715 15.10 -32.17 -35.65
N ARG A 716 16.16 -31.49 -35.19
CA ARG A 716 16.36 -31.13 -33.78
C ARG A 716 15.67 -29.81 -33.43
N GLY A 717 15.06 -29.78 -32.24
CA GLY A 717 14.78 -28.58 -31.44
C GLY A 717 14.81 -28.98 -29.97
N HIS A 718 15.30 -28.11 -29.08
CA HIS A 718 15.11 -28.30 -27.63
C HIS A 718 13.77 -27.66 -27.24
N SER A 719 13.00 -28.32 -26.39
CA SER A 719 12.03 -27.63 -25.53
C SER A 719 12.61 -27.54 -24.11
N PRO A 720 12.18 -26.56 -23.32
CA PRO A 720 12.21 -26.67 -21.86
C PRO A 720 11.44 -27.92 -21.40
N ARG A 721 11.60 -28.28 -20.13
CA ARG A 721 10.73 -29.25 -19.45
C ARG A 721 9.87 -28.49 -18.45
N ASP A 722 8.59 -28.77 -18.48
CA ASP A 722 7.67 -28.33 -17.44
C ASP A 722 8.11 -28.88 -16.08
N ARG A 723 8.08 -28.02 -15.08
CA ARG A 723 7.96 -28.41 -13.67
C ARG A 723 6.84 -27.58 -13.09
N ALA A 724 5.74 -28.24 -12.72
CA ALA A 724 4.73 -27.61 -11.90
C ALA A 724 5.37 -27.22 -10.56
N ALA A 725 5.32 -25.93 -10.21
CA ALA A 725 5.51 -25.50 -8.84
C ALA A 725 4.21 -25.79 -8.07
N HIS A 726 4.32 -26.36 -6.87
CA HIS A 726 3.22 -26.26 -5.91
C HIS A 726 3.25 -24.85 -5.34
N HIS A 727 2.22 -24.06 -5.62
CA HIS A 727 2.03 -22.77 -4.97
C HIS A 727 1.54 -22.99 -3.54
N THR A 728 2.24 -22.38 -2.58
CA THR A 728 1.80 -22.19 -1.20
C THR A 728 1.98 -20.70 -0.90
N ASN A 729 0.93 -19.92 -1.19
CA ASN A 729 0.95 -18.46 -1.04
C ASN A 729 0.61 -18.06 0.41
N ASP A 730 1.54 -18.32 1.34
CA ASP A 730 1.50 -17.76 2.70
C ASP A 730 2.37 -16.49 2.75
N ASN A 731 1.85 -15.37 2.23
CA ASN A 731 2.55 -14.07 2.25
C ASN A 731 2.49 -13.39 3.63
N ARG A 732 2.88 -14.12 4.68
CA ARG A 732 3.28 -13.60 5.99
C ARG A 732 4.68 -14.12 6.32
N LEU A 733 5.64 -13.73 5.48
CA LEU A 733 7.05 -14.13 5.55
C LEU A 733 7.81 -13.44 6.69
N LEU A 734 7.35 -13.69 7.92
CA LEU A 734 7.98 -13.23 9.16
C LEU A 734 9.31 -13.96 9.36
N LEU A 735 10.40 -13.42 8.79
CA LEU A 735 11.66 -14.17 8.68
C LEU A 735 12.30 -14.42 10.05
N LEU A 736 12.43 -15.70 10.40
CA LEU A 736 13.07 -16.15 11.64
C LEU A 736 14.59 -16.33 11.44
N LEU A 737 15.36 -15.28 11.68
CA LEU A 737 16.83 -15.36 11.63
C LEU A 737 17.40 -15.87 12.96
N ALA A 738 17.72 -17.16 13.02
CA ALA A 738 18.33 -17.81 14.18
C ALA A 738 19.85 -18.01 14.00
N ILE A 739 20.66 -17.15 14.62
CA ILE A 739 22.13 -17.21 14.58
C ILE A 739 22.66 -18.00 15.79
N ASP A 740 23.16 -19.21 15.57
CA ASP A 740 23.92 -19.98 16.56
C ASP A 740 25.44 -19.81 16.35
N ASN A 741 26.13 -19.30 17.37
CA ASN A 741 27.57 -19.04 17.35
C ASN A 741 28.41 -20.20 17.97
N SER A 742 27.81 -21.38 18.17
CA SER A 742 28.46 -22.53 18.85
C SER A 742 29.55 -23.24 18.05
N LEU A 743 29.54 -23.16 16.71
CA LEU A 743 30.31 -24.05 15.81
C LEU A 743 31.78 -23.64 15.55
N ARG A 744 32.57 -23.45 16.61
CA ARG A 744 34.05 -23.40 16.49
C ARG A 744 34.64 -24.80 16.25
N THR A 745 34.62 -25.25 15.00
CA THR A 745 35.21 -26.55 14.61
C THR A 745 36.74 -26.54 14.75
N THR A 746 37.27 -27.38 15.65
CA THR A 746 38.73 -27.56 15.81
C THR A 746 39.21 -28.76 15.00
N ARG A 747 40.13 -28.54 14.05
CA ARG A 747 40.78 -29.63 13.30
C ARG A 747 41.90 -30.28 14.11
N SER A 748 42.07 -31.58 13.91
CA SER A 748 42.93 -32.48 14.67
C SER A 748 44.44 -32.31 14.42
N HIS A 749 45.25 -32.56 15.44
CA HIS A 749 46.62 -33.08 15.35
C HIS A 749 46.87 -34.13 16.46
N GLU A 750 47.78 -35.06 16.23
CA GLU A 750 47.98 -36.26 17.07
C GLU A 750 48.81 -36.03 18.36
N PRO A 751 48.68 -36.89 19.39
CA PRO A 751 49.20 -36.64 20.73
C PRO A 751 50.55 -37.32 21.05
N LEU A 752 51.38 -36.64 21.86
CA LEU A 752 52.51 -37.22 22.60
C LEU A 752 52.58 -36.61 24.03
N PRO A 753 53.28 -37.23 25.00
CA PRO A 753 52.62 -37.65 26.25
C PRO A 753 52.68 -36.68 27.44
N ALA A 754 51.86 -37.00 28.44
CA ALA A 754 51.52 -36.16 29.59
C ALA A 754 52.65 -35.96 30.64
N GLY A 755 52.62 -34.78 31.26
CA GLY A 755 53.18 -34.49 32.59
C GLY A 755 52.12 -33.80 33.46
N PRO A 756 52.00 -34.11 34.77
CA PRO A 756 50.83 -33.70 35.56
C PRO A 756 51.01 -32.36 36.28
N GLN A 757 50.11 -31.40 36.02
CA GLN A 757 49.79 -30.29 36.93
C GLN A 757 48.27 -30.08 36.98
N GLN A 758 47.76 -29.60 38.12
CA GLN A 758 46.32 -29.50 38.38
C GLN A 758 45.75 -28.13 37.92
N PRO A 759 44.48 -28.08 37.50
CA PRO A 759 43.84 -26.82 37.12
C PRO A 759 43.42 -26.00 38.35
N SER A 760 43.63 -24.68 38.29
CA SER A 760 43.07 -23.71 39.23
C SER A 760 41.76 -23.12 38.69
N PRO A 761 40.64 -23.16 39.43
CA PRO A 761 39.43 -22.43 39.06
C PRO A 761 39.56 -20.95 39.40
N ALA A 762 38.98 -20.08 38.56
CA ALA A 762 38.97 -18.63 38.73
C ALA A 762 37.70 -18.02 38.11
N TRP A 763 36.53 -18.39 38.67
CA TRP A 763 35.21 -17.84 38.35
C TRP A 763 34.30 -17.93 39.59
N GLU A 764 34.50 -17.05 40.57
CA GLU A 764 33.53 -16.73 41.65
C GLU A 764 34.13 -15.65 42.59
N GLU A 765 33.80 -14.36 42.38
CA GLU A 765 33.86 -13.27 43.40
C GLU A 765 33.39 -11.93 42.79
N ALA A 766 32.15 -11.48 43.07
CA ALA A 766 31.70 -10.08 42.86
C ALA A 766 30.28 -9.73 43.40
N PHE A 767 29.75 -10.37 44.45
CA PHE A 767 28.46 -9.95 45.06
C PHE A 767 28.43 -10.13 46.58
N ALA A 768 28.88 -9.11 47.32
CA ALA A 768 28.55 -8.91 48.74
C ALA A 768 28.90 -7.49 49.22
N GLY A 769 28.00 -6.87 50.00
CA GLY A 769 28.37 -5.84 50.97
C GLY A 769 28.36 -4.37 50.51
N PHE A 770 27.21 -3.73 50.60
CA PHE A 770 27.11 -2.33 51.05
C PHE A 770 26.07 -2.25 52.16
N ASP A 771 26.43 -1.58 53.27
CA ASP A 771 25.66 -1.49 54.51
C ASP A 771 25.36 -0.02 54.86
N VAL A 772 24.35 0.24 55.67
CA VAL A 772 23.69 1.56 55.78
C VAL A 772 23.87 2.19 57.16
N GLU A 773 24.67 3.25 57.23
CA GLU A 773 24.54 4.49 58.07
C GLU A 773 25.86 5.29 57.94
N ARG A 774 25.93 6.64 57.93
CA ARG A 774 25.44 7.60 58.93
C ARG A 774 25.82 9.05 58.54
N LEU A 775 25.18 10.05 59.17
CA LEU A 775 25.47 11.51 59.15
C LEU A 775 25.13 12.19 57.79
N LEU A 776 24.24 13.18 57.66
CA LEU A 776 23.77 14.30 58.51
C LEU A 776 24.82 15.39 58.81
N ASP A 777 24.82 16.46 58.01
CA ASP A 777 24.25 17.76 58.44
C ASP A 777 23.88 18.65 57.21
N GLN A 778 23.20 19.80 57.42
CA GLN A 778 22.76 20.75 56.36
C GLN A 778 23.44 22.14 56.51
N PRO A 779 22.98 23.29 55.93
CA PRO A 779 22.18 23.56 54.71
C PRO A 779 22.73 24.70 53.80
N GLY A 780 22.10 24.92 52.63
CA GLY A 780 21.56 26.27 52.30
C GLY A 780 22.15 27.15 51.18
N ASN A 781 21.34 27.36 50.14
CA ASN A 781 21.13 28.58 49.33
C ASN A 781 22.31 29.50 48.89
N GLY A 782 22.40 29.71 47.56
CA GLY A 782 23.01 30.89 46.93
C GLY A 782 22.36 31.16 45.57
N ARG A 783 21.83 32.36 45.33
CA ARG A 783 21.06 32.74 44.12
C ARG A 783 21.79 33.80 43.29
N ASN A 784 21.42 33.85 42.00
CA ASN A 784 21.39 35.01 41.10
C ASN A 784 22.66 35.52 40.38
N GLU A 785 22.41 35.80 39.09
CA GLU A 785 22.80 36.98 38.30
C GLU A 785 24.10 37.02 37.45
N ALA A 786 23.84 36.92 36.13
CA ALA A 786 24.23 37.86 35.08
C ALA A 786 25.69 37.94 34.55
N GLY A 787 25.81 37.83 33.22
CA GLY A 787 26.62 38.83 32.49
C GLY A 787 27.40 38.37 31.25
N LEU A 788 26.80 38.56 30.07
CA LEU A 788 27.41 39.19 28.88
C LEU A 788 28.67 38.59 28.19
N LEU A 789 28.51 38.40 26.87
CA LEU A 789 29.44 38.72 25.77
C LEU A 789 30.69 37.83 25.49
N ARG A 790 30.57 37.13 24.34
CA ARG A 790 31.49 37.11 23.18
C ARG A 790 32.70 36.16 23.12
N THR A 791 33.08 35.93 21.84
CA THR A 791 34.39 35.52 21.30
C THR A 791 34.86 34.07 21.51
N SER A 792 34.47 33.21 20.55
CA SER A 792 35.33 32.61 19.51
C SER A 792 36.67 31.93 19.86
N ARG A 793 37.00 30.94 19.01
CA ARG A 793 38.15 29.99 19.01
C ARG A 793 37.83 28.70 19.77
N SER A 794 37.71 27.53 19.12
CA SER A 794 38.64 26.80 18.23
C SER A 794 39.72 26.03 19.00
N PHE A 795 40.25 24.98 18.37
CA PHE A 795 40.93 23.81 18.98
C PHE A 795 39.94 22.78 19.54
N SER A 796 40.10 21.48 19.26
CA SER A 796 41.09 20.83 18.38
C SER A 796 40.61 19.48 17.87
#